data_AF-A0A550BSJ6-F1
#
_entry.id   AF-A0A550BSJ6-F1
#
_cell.length_a   1.000
_cell.length_b   1.000
_cell.length_c   1.000
_cell.angle_alpha   90.00
_cell.angle_beta   90.00
_cell.angle_gamma   90.00
#
_symmetry.space_group_name_H-M   'P 1'
#
loop_
_entity.id
_entity.type
_entity.pdbx_description
1 polymer ?
#
loop_
_entity_poly.entity_id
_entity_poly.type
_entity_poly.pdbx_seq_one_letter_code
_entity_poly.pdbx_strand_id
1 'polypeptide(L)'
;MATAFPLVAEGESTVLLPNRDAALPPVFCRLTHPKIRPHLVPHLRKVYVLPMDVSPSGIAARKRSCKDMEAPLGSDEEMAELGLLEVQHGDVVFGRPLGSTTSEHDVLLQYSMAPAHLKEQDDVSLARVAQLIVGTEEYRESHSGHGPFADDPANAPSREGRSCFGLGVARQAPVNTIAPFRSDRISDAPESVLSDRTDIFATTVDIACRAFQAHQPEVYDVLRNHSEVVNFPRVGVPDNCLYASAQINTANAVTRDSQQSLKEQMGKSGDNHIDPHDAHAVLSTMLCHPSLPTGHQGGRFHVLPLGTYFKTDKPTVAGFSSLFKHSGTPPLAPPGCTEPSLAAVRLNIILYSHQHVLEGTAYSTLATLSGAPQREDRQDEDGSADAPGAGPGARDPVIRLPPPFTSPLYERRTQLALASQSIFARDGTSIMSAQSHLNYVARSVVQIAIGVLRQMGQPVRVDADGMLAAIQLVPERGPRLTPDPWPLGPDGRRAVSPTKLPTDPRQCEGLLTQYNVRHKLLSSSSSVASDGEDAGHSSFTVRGMTDNAAPDDMSDADSSSASDADSDAESDDSQSQDAPRPSGFCTLLCSDGLLDEPIATLRRAMKAANLYEQAESIAALQVLVEPLQPAVSAFLVAEPIRGFGLSTAYLNGVLPAAQALPGLWNAVRVAEADAVLLRYGQMLATLGLEHFVTQLSRAFFASYSDPHASPIPWVHKLYAWATETVRDMPSDGASTSLTVTFSPSSWDGAFGEQVFHLQLKHKRDGRFRPETERNRAAQELVYQALSAWFGLGNELPARRRFRYALSRALVDAYGTSLILAAPLVIRMFERPHGKHFKAPSRSKKALRPAHVDRLCDEGHSNGPASQLAMQRTVDREFSLADVPRACEHVVRFLRESAQLLDDSFDVSGSRPLAHIKSSLDGLFPIKELAPYRRHATRAGHGLTLELVQTRSGAFSALLGRTCLFNSPCALDHSVVFADMDEAQGFRDSYPHLPDTEFVNPSAYGRTNHRSWAHSFSCWEAADDLAEFIRKGHPTAPGSAHYTFPDLVAEIQRLRIPTLGPLIAFLTAADLAQCGAAPMPDFSDIAALLDAGAARALGRLGLPHHSVQDRSTSYEALYAAVETELTADEKAEWRWDPLTFEHALCKYSKCIHLFVHSYQWCACDLCALPKCNCRVCYKRTSPPDARDDRSAGRTPRKPKTQTQSPSTRQARAADKSTARLVRKPTSQSAPKQRSAATAALKRSSPRKAAGASKSNK
;
A
#
# COMPACT_ATOMS: atom_id res chain seq x y z
N MET A 1 -10.42 7.64 -36.58
CA MET A 1 -10.07 6.21 -36.81
C MET A 1 -11.34 5.46 -37.17
N ALA A 2 -11.30 4.51 -38.10
CA ALA A 2 -12.43 3.61 -38.31
C ALA A 2 -12.44 2.58 -37.17
N THR A 3 -13.52 2.54 -36.37
CA THR A 3 -13.71 1.50 -35.36
C THR A 3 -13.90 0.16 -36.05
N ALA A 4 -12.97 -0.77 -35.86
CA ALA A 4 -13.14 -2.15 -36.30
C ALA A 4 -14.38 -2.73 -35.62
N PHE A 5 -15.42 -3.05 -36.39
CA PHE A 5 -16.63 -3.67 -35.85
C PHE A 5 -16.25 -5.02 -35.21
N PRO A 6 -16.69 -5.32 -33.98
CA PRO A 6 -16.37 -6.58 -33.33
C PRO A 6 -16.98 -7.73 -34.12
N LEU A 7 -16.13 -8.67 -34.54
CA LEU A 7 -16.54 -9.86 -35.28
C LEU A 7 -17.46 -10.72 -34.40
N VAL A 8 -18.70 -10.92 -34.86
CA VAL A 8 -19.65 -11.85 -34.25
C VAL A 8 -19.15 -13.26 -34.51
N ALA A 9 -18.95 -14.08 -33.47
CA ALA A 9 -18.53 -15.47 -33.67
C ALA A 9 -19.71 -16.36 -34.07
N GLU A 10 -19.41 -17.56 -34.56
CA GLU A 10 -20.44 -18.52 -34.93
C GLU A 10 -21.31 -18.90 -33.70
N GLY A 11 -22.64 -18.88 -33.91
CA GLY A 11 -23.63 -19.12 -32.86
C GLY A 11 -23.91 -17.93 -31.92
N GLU A 12 -23.36 -16.74 -32.19
CA GLU A 12 -23.66 -15.51 -31.45
C GLU A 12 -24.66 -14.61 -32.17
N SER A 13 -25.43 -13.87 -31.38
CA SER A 13 -26.45 -12.92 -31.82
C SER A 13 -26.28 -11.60 -31.07
N THR A 14 -26.41 -10.46 -31.76
CA THR A 14 -26.29 -9.13 -31.14
C THR A 14 -27.50 -8.87 -30.24
N VAL A 15 -27.26 -8.55 -28.96
CA VAL A 15 -28.33 -8.09 -28.07
C VAL A 15 -28.48 -6.59 -28.26
N LEU A 16 -29.57 -6.19 -28.92
CA LEU A 16 -29.92 -4.78 -29.08
C LEU A 16 -30.44 -4.23 -27.74
N LEU A 17 -29.61 -3.41 -27.09
CA LEU A 17 -29.97 -2.63 -25.91
C LEU A 17 -30.10 -1.17 -26.34
N PRO A 18 -31.33 -0.61 -26.43
CA PRO A 18 -31.55 0.78 -26.84
C PRO A 18 -30.75 1.76 -25.98
N ASN A 19 -30.29 2.86 -26.58
CA ASN A 19 -29.56 3.95 -25.93
C ASN A 19 -28.26 3.58 -25.17
N ARG A 20 -27.78 2.34 -25.26
CA ARG A 20 -26.54 1.90 -24.61
C ARG A 20 -25.36 2.78 -25.04
N ASP A 21 -24.69 3.39 -24.06
CA ASP A 21 -23.50 4.22 -24.29
C ASP A 21 -22.45 3.45 -25.10
N ALA A 22 -21.97 4.05 -26.19
CA ALA A 22 -20.95 3.50 -27.09
C ALA A 22 -19.57 3.32 -26.42
N ALA A 23 -19.34 3.90 -25.24
CA ALA A 23 -18.17 3.63 -24.42
C ALA A 23 -18.26 2.30 -23.63
N LEU A 24 -19.45 1.70 -23.54
CA LEU A 24 -19.66 0.37 -22.93
C LEU A 24 -19.43 -0.74 -23.97
N PRO A 25 -18.96 -1.93 -23.56
CA PRO A 25 -18.78 -3.03 -24.50
C PRO A 25 -20.15 -3.45 -25.10
N PRO A 26 -20.22 -3.75 -26.42
CA PRO A 26 -21.44 -4.29 -27.01
C PRO A 26 -21.73 -5.69 -26.48
N VAL A 27 -22.99 -6.11 -26.53
CA VAL A 27 -23.45 -7.35 -25.92
C VAL A 27 -23.82 -8.36 -27.00
N PHE A 28 -23.16 -9.51 -27.00
CA PHE A 28 -23.58 -10.68 -27.77
C PHE A 28 -24.21 -11.74 -26.85
N CYS A 29 -25.12 -12.54 -27.39
CA CYS A 29 -25.76 -13.65 -26.69
C CYS A 29 -25.63 -14.94 -27.51
N ARG A 30 -25.34 -16.05 -26.82
CA ARG A 30 -25.27 -17.41 -27.37
C ARG A 30 -25.97 -18.40 -26.46
N LEU A 31 -26.47 -19.50 -27.05
CA LEU A 31 -27.26 -20.51 -26.33
C LEU A 31 -26.39 -21.32 -25.34
N THR A 32 -25.16 -21.67 -25.73
CA THR A 32 -24.21 -22.45 -24.94
C THR A 32 -22.78 -21.92 -25.13
N HIS A 33 -21.90 -22.24 -24.19
CA HIS A 33 -20.51 -21.80 -24.21
C HIS A 33 -19.59 -22.94 -23.70
N PRO A 34 -18.47 -23.25 -24.37
CA PRO A 34 -17.70 -24.47 -24.10
C PRO A 34 -17.05 -24.51 -22.71
N LYS A 35 -16.89 -23.36 -22.04
CA LYS A 35 -16.38 -23.29 -20.66
C LYS A 35 -17.44 -23.49 -19.58
N ILE A 36 -18.70 -23.69 -19.94
CA ILE A 36 -19.77 -24.04 -18.99
C ILE A 36 -19.97 -25.56 -19.05
N ARG A 37 -19.91 -26.23 -17.90
CA ARG A 37 -20.05 -27.69 -17.86
C ARG A 37 -21.45 -28.16 -18.30
N PRO A 38 -21.58 -29.29 -19.01
CA PRO A 38 -22.86 -29.77 -19.54
C PRO A 38 -24.00 -29.89 -18.53
N HIS A 39 -23.71 -30.18 -17.26
CA HIS A 39 -24.73 -30.30 -16.22
C HIS A 39 -25.34 -28.96 -15.77
N LEU A 40 -24.69 -27.82 -16.04
CA LEU A 40 -25.28 -26.50 -15.79
C LEU A 40 -26.16 -26.02 -16.95
N VAL A 41 -25.95 -26.55 -18.16
CA VAL A 41 -26.66 -26.11 -19.38
C VAL A 41 -28.20 -26.18 -19.27
N PRO A 42 -28.83 -27.20 -18.63
CA PRO A 42 -30.27 -27.22 -18.39
C PRO A 42 -30.83 -26.10 -17.50
N HIS A 43 -29.94 -25.38 -16.80
CA HIS A 43 -30.28 -24.31 -15.86
C HIS A 43 -29.69 -22.95 -16.28
N LEU A 44 -28.95 -22.91 -17.40
CA LEU A 44 -28.57 -21.66 -18.04
C LEU A 44 -29.81 -20.99 -18.63
N ARG A 45 -29.87 -19.68 -18.48
CA ARG A 45 -30.89 -18.85 -19.10
C ARG A 45 -30.35 -18.19 -20.37
N LYS A 46 -29.24 -17.45 -20.26
CA LYS A 46 -28.49 -16.88 -21.39
C LYS A 46 -26.99 -16.84 -21.08
N VAL A 47 -26.16 -17.00 -22.12
CA VAL A 47 -24.73 -16.68 -22.03
C VAL A 47 -24.44 -15.43 -22.84
N TYR A 48 -23.99 -14.38 -22.16
CA TYR A 48 -23.56 -13.14 -22.76
C TYR A 48 -22.05 -13.11 -22.97
N VAL A 49 -21.62 -12.50 -24.08
CA VAL A 49 -20.22 -12.25 -24.40
C VAL A 49 -20.03 -10.77 -24.68
N LEU A 50 -19.08 -10.14 -23.98
CA LEU A 50 -18.71 -8.74 -24.09
C LEU A 50 -17.32 -8.64 -24.74
N PRO A 51 -17.17 -8.07 -25.95
CA PRO A 51 -15.85 -7.79 -26.52
C PRO A 51 -15.20 -6.64 -25.76
N MET A 52 -13.96 -6.83 -25.31
CA MET A 52 -13.24 -5.88 -24.46
C MET A 52 -11.83 -5.66 -24.99
N ASP A 53 -11.41 -4.40 -25.05
CA ASP A 53 -10.00 -4.11 -25.27
C ASP A 53 -9.19 -4.48 -24.00
N VAL A 54 -8.34 -5.48 -24.15
CA VAL A 54 -7.41 -5.97 -23.11
C VAL A 54 -5.96 -5.56 -23.39
N SER A 55 -5.72 -4.72 -24.41
CA SER A 55 -4.43 -4.05 -24.58
C SER A 55 -4.17 -3.11 -23.39
N PRO A 56 -2.91 -2.81 -23.04
CA PRO A 56 -2.59 -1.83 -22.00
C PRO A 56 -3.25 -0.45 -22.26
N SER A 57 -3.30 -0.04 -23.52
CA SER A 57 -3.99 1.16 -24.01
C SER A 57 -5.50 1.11 -23.76
N GLY A 58 -6.17 -0.01 -24.06
CA GLY A 58 -7.60 -0.20 -23.83
C GLY A 58 -7.99 -0.30 -22.36
N ILE A 59 -7.15 -0.98 -21.57
CA ILE A 59 -7.29 -1.03 -20.10
C ILE A 59 -7.12 0.39 -19.52
N ALA A 60 -6.15 1.17 -20.00
CA ALA A 60 -5.96 2.56 -19.58
C ALA A 60 -7.11 3.47 -20.03
N ALA A 61 -7.62 3.33 -21.27
CA ALA A 61 -8.76 4.07 -21.77
C ALA A 61 -10.03 3.78 -20.94
N ARG A 62 -10.32 2.50 -20.66
CA ARG A 62 -11.43 2.09 -19.79
C ARG A 62 -11.24 2.57 -18.34
N LYS A 63 -10.02 2.52 -17.79
CA LYS A 63 -9.74 3.10 -16.47
C LYS A 63 -9.98 4.62 -16.43
N ARG A 64 -9.74 5.35 -17.53
CA ARG A 64 -10.06 6.77 -17.66
C ARG A 64 -11.56 7.03 -17.78
N SER A 65 -12.28 6.38 -18.70
CA SER A 65 -13.73 6.60 -18.85
C SER A 65 -14.52 6.18 -17.62
N CYS A 66 -14.13 5.08 -16.95
CA CYS A 66 -14.80 4.64 -15.74
C CYS A 66 -14.40 5.42 -14.48
N LYS A 67 -13.40 6.31 -14.53
CA LYS A 67 -12.94 7.11 -13.38
C LYS A 67 -14.10 7.84 -12.71
N ASP A 68 -14.95 8.46 -13.53
CA ASP A 68 -16.00 9.37 -13.09
C ASP A 68 -17.43 8.79 -13.29
N MET A 69 -17.56 7.54 -13.76
CA MET A 69 -18.83 6.80 -13.80
C MET A 69 -19.41 6.55 -12.40
N GLU A 70 -20.71 6.77 -12.23
CA GLU A 70 -21.44 6.47 -10.98
C GLU A 70 -22.51 5.40 -11.22
N ALA A 71 -23.02 4.76 -10.15
CA ALA A 71 -24.19 3.90 -10.26
C ALA A 71 -25.43 4.73 -10.63
N PRO A 72 -26.10 4.47 -11.76
CA PRO A 72 -27.31 5.17 -12.11
C PRO A 72 -28.43 4.82 -11.13
N LEU A 73 -29.06 5.86 -10.58
CA LEU A 73 -30.25 5.75 -9.75
C LEU A 73 -31.51 5.65 -10.62
N GLY A 74 -32.64 5.30 -10.01
CA GLY A 74 -33.91 5.14 -10.70
C GLY A 74 -34.46 3.70 -10.65
N SER A 75 -35.44 3.44 -11.50
CA SER A 75 -36.23 2.20 -11.58
C SER A 75 -35.70 1.20 -12.61
N ASP A 76 -36.37 0.05 -12.76
CA ASP A 76 -35.95 -0.99 -13.70
C ASP A 76 -36.15 -0.56 -15.16
N GLU A 77 -37.19 0.23 -15.39
CA GLU A 77 -37.52 0.85 -16.65
C GLU A 77 -36.40 1.81 -17.08
N GLU A 78 -35.97 2.69 -16.18
CA GLU A 78 -34.87 3.65 -16.42
C GLU A 78 -33.53 2.95 -16.68
N MET A 79 -33.24 1.80 -16.04
CA MET A 79 -32.02 1.03 -16.35
C MET A 79 -32.04 0.43 -17.76
N ALA A 80 -33.22 0.00 -18.24
CA ALA A 80 -33.39 -0.51 -19.60
C ALA A 80 -33.34 0.64 -20.63
N GLU A 81 -33.87 1.81 -20.30
CA GLU A 81 -33.78 3.04 -21.11
C GLU A 81 -32.35 3.59 -21.21
N LEU A 82 -31.46 3.26 -20.27
CA LEU A 82 -30.01 3.52 -20.32
C LEU A 82 -29.21 2.43 -21.07
N GLY A 83 -29.88 1.41 -21.62
CA GLY A 83 -29.22 0.33 -22.37
C GLY A 83 -28.33 -0.59 -21.51
N LEU A 84 -28.62 -0.69 -20.22
CA LEU A 84 -27.89 -1.55 -19.30
C LEU A 84 -28.43 -2.99 -19.35
N LEU A 85 -27.53 -3.96 -19.17
CA LEU A 85 -27.86 -5.37 -19.20
C LEU A 85 -28.21 -5.89 -17.79
N GLU A 86 -29.45 -6.28 -17.60
CA GLU A 86 -29.87 -7.04 -16.41
C GLU A 86 -29.34 -8.48 -16.48
N VAL A 87 -28.48 -8.86 -15.53
CA VAL A 87 -27.99 -10.22 -15.34
C VAL A 87 -28.95 -10.93 -14.38
N GLN A 88 -29.87 -11.72 -14.93
CA GLN A 88 -30.90 -12.42 -14.14
C GLN A 88 -30.44 -13.83 -13.73
N HIS A 89 -31.20 -14.49 -12.85
CA HIS A 89 -30.95 -15.86 -12.39
C HIS A 89 -30.74 -16.84 -13.57
N GLY A 90 -29.59 -17.51 -13.60
CA GLY A 90 -29.16 -18.40 -14.69
C GLY A 90 -28.42 -17.72 -15.84
N ASP A 91 -28.28 -16.38 -15.83
CA ASP A 91 -27.47 -15.66 -16.81
C ASP A 91 -25.96 -15.67 -16.44
N VAL A 92 -25.10 -15.79 -17.45
CA VAL A 92 -23.64 -15.86 -17.32
C VAL A 92 -22.99 -14.86 -18.28
N VAL A 93 -21.95 -14.12 -17.85
CA VAL A 93 -21.28 -13.07 -18.64
C VAL A 93 -19.79 -13.38 -18.79
N PHE A 94 -19.32 -13.47 -20.04
CA PHE A 94 -17.91 -13.59 -20.40
C PHE A 94 -17.37 -12.30 -21.04
N GLY A 95 -16.08 -12.02 -20.83
CA GLY A 95 -15.32 -11.00 -21.54
C GLY A 95 -14.40 -11.63 -22.57
N ARG A 96 -14.50 -11.20 -23.83
CA ARG A 96 -13.67 -11.67 -24.95
C ARG A 96 -12.66 -10.58 -25.34
N PRO A 97 -11.34 -10.89 -25.46
CA PRO A 97 -10.37 -9.95 -26.04
C PRO A 97 -10.77 -9.49 -27.45
N LEU A 98 -10.74 -8.19 -27.73
CA LEU A 98 -10.92 -7.67 -29.10
C LEU A 98 -9.97 -8.36 -30.09
N GLY A 99 -10.47 -8.64 -31.29
CA GLY A 99 -9.78 -9.42 -32.31
C GLY A 99 -9.88 -10.95 -32.13
N SER A 100 -10.30 -11.46 -30.97
CA SER A 100 -10.62 -12.89 -30.82
C SER A 100 -11.95 -13.21 -31.50
N THR A 101 -11.97 -14.29 -32.29
CA THR A 101 -13.18 -14.92 -32.84
C THR A 101 -13.55 -16.21 -32.10
N THR A 102 -12.67 -16.72 -31.22
CA THR A 102 -12.89 -17.98 -30.49
C THR A 102 -13.32 -17.73 -29.04
N SER A 103 -14.11 -18.65 -28.50
CA SER A 103 -14.53 -18.67 -27.09
C SER A 103 -13.49 -19.28 -26.15
N GLU A 104 -12.33 -19.72 -26.65
CA GLU A 104 -11.22 -20.18 -25.82
C GLU A 104 -10.58 -19.06 -25.00
N HIS A 105 -10.61 -17.84 -25.52
CA HIS A 105 -10.08 -16.65 -24.85
C HIS A 105 -11.08 -15.99 -23.89
N ASP A 106 -12.33 -16.44 -23.86
CA ASP A 106 -13.41 -15.83 -23.08
C ASP A 106 -13.21 -16.04 -21.57
N VAL A 107 -13.17 -14.94 -20.82
CA VAL A 107 -12.94 -14.96 -19.36
C VAL A 107 -14.27 -14.76 -18.64
N LEU A 108 -14.59 -15.58 -17.65
CA LEU A 108 -15.81 -15.40 -16.86
C LEU A 108 -15.72 -14.11 -16.04
N LEU A 109 -16.68 -13.19 -16.21
CA LEU A 109 -16.70 -11.91 -15.50
C LEU A 109 -17.79 -11.84 -14.44
N GLN A 110 -18.96 -12.42 -14.74
CA GLN A 110 -20.12 -12.45 -13.84
C GLN A 110 -20.93 -13.73 -14.05
N TYR A 111 -21.63 -14.17 -12.99
CA TYR A 111 -22.73 -15.14 -13.08
C TYR A 111 -23.79 -14.80 -12.04
N SER A 112 -25.05 -15.13 -12.31
CA SER A 112 -26.08 -15.24 -11.28
C SER A 112 -26.59 -16.67 -11.23
N MET A 113 -26.54 -17.31 -10.07
CA MET A 113 -27.07 -18.67 -9.93
C MET A 113 -28.57 -18.71 -10.25
N ALA A 114 -28.99 -19.76 -10.96
CA ALA A 114 -30.39 -20.16 -10.96
C ALA A 114 -30.72 -20.78 -9.58
N PRO A 115 -31.92 -20.55 -9.00
CA PRO A 115 -32.32 -21.18 -7.74
C PRO A 115 -32.22 -22.71 -7.77
N ALA A 116 -32.42 -23.34 -8.92
CA ALA A 116 -32.25 -24.78 -9.13
C ALA A 116 -30.80 -25.30 -9.00
N HIS A 117 -29.79 -24.42 -8.95
CA HIS A 117 -28.40 -24.78 -8.62
C HIS A 117 -28.09 -24.67 -7.11
N LEU A 118 -28.96 -24.03 -6.33
CA LEU A 118 -28.88 -24.05 -4.87
C LEU A 118 -29.53 -25.33 -4.37
N LYS A 119 -29.02 -25.89 -3.27
CA LYS A 119 -29.74 -26.96 -2.55
C LYS A 119 -31.00 -26.32 -1.94
N GLU A 120 -32.08 -27.08 -1.78
CA GLU A 120 -33.29 -26.62 -1.06
C GLU A 120 -32.94 -26.12 0.36
N GLN A 121 -31.95 -26.75 1.00
CA GLN A 121 -31.41 -26.33 2.30
C GLN A 121 -30.64 -25.00 2.25
N ASP A 122 -30.09 -24.57 1.11
CA ASP A 122 -29.29 -23.34 1.00
C ASP A 122 -30.17 -22.10 1.16
N ASP A 123 -31.37 -22.09 0.58
CA ASP A 123 -32.33 -21.00 0.70
C ASP A 123 -32.82 -20.86 2.15
N VAL A 124 -33.18 -21.99 2.78
CA VAL A 124 -33.52 -22.05 4.21
C VAL A 124 -32.36 -21.56 5.10
N SER A 125 -31.12 -21.89 4.73
CA SER A 125 -29.93 -21.48 5.49
C SER A 125 -29.59 -20.01 5.27
N LEU A 126 -29.77 -19.47 4.07
CA LEU A 126 -29.57 -18.06 3.76
C LEU A 126 -30.67 -17.20 4.40
N ALA A 127 -31.92 -17.66 4.43
CA ALA A 127 -33.01 -17.03 5.16
C ALA A 127 -32.77 -17.02 6.68
N ARG A 128 -32.23 -18.12 7.24
CA ARG A 128 -31.76 -18.17 8.65
C ARG A 128 -30.64 -17.17 8.92
N VAL A 129 -29.63 -17.09 8.05
CA VAL A 129 -28.54 -16.10 8.15
C VAL A 129 -29.07 -14.68 8.06
N ALA A 130 -30.02 -14.41 7.17
CA ALA A 130 -30.70 -13.12 7.10
C ALA A 130 -31.46 -12.82 8.41
N GLN A 131 -32.22 -13.76 8.95
CA GLN A 131 -32.95 -13.62 10.20
C GLN A 131 -32.03 -13.36 11.41
N LEU A 132 -30.82 -13.91 11.43
CA LEU A 132 -29.78 -13.60 12.44
C LEU A 132 -29.21 -12.18 12.28
N ILE A 133 -29.10 -11.67 11.06
CA ILE A 133 -28.47 -10.36 10.78
C ILE A 133 -29.47 -9.21 10.83
N VAL A 134 -30.58 -9.30 10.08
CA VAL A 134 -31.59 -8.23 9.93
C VAL A 134 -32.80 -8.40 10.84
N GLY A 135 -32.89 -9.48 11.63
CA GLY A 135 -33.94 -9.66 12.64
C GLY A 135 -35.35 -9.83 12.07
N THR A 136 -36.35 -9.74 12.96
CA THR A 136 -37.77 -9.72 12.55
C THR A 136 -38.16 -8.34 12.01
N GLU A 137 -39.31 -8.28 11.32
CA GLU A 137 -39.95 -7.02 10.91
C GLU A 137 -40.16 -6.08 12.10
N GLU A 138 -40.80 -6.57 13.17
CA GLU A 138 -40.99 -5.87 14.45
C GLU A 138 -39.67 -5.34 15.07
N TYR A 139 -38.57 -6.09 14.96
CA TYR A 139 -37.26 -5.63 15.43
C TYR A 139 -36.78 -4.41 14.62
N ARG A 140 -36.83 -4.49 13.29
CA ARG A 140 -36.38 -3.40 12.42
C ARG A 140 -37.23 -2.14 12.58
N GLU A 141 -38.54 -2.28 12.70
CA GLU A 141 -39.44 -1.15 12.95
C GLU A 141 -39.14 -0.46 14.29
N SER A 142 -38.87 -1.24 15.35
CA SER A 142 -38.50 -0.68 16.66
C SER A 142 -37.07 -0.14 16.75
N HIS A 143 -36.15 -0.60 15.88
CA HIS A 143 -34.72 -0.24 15.89
C HIS A 143 -34.30 0.64 14.70
N SER A 144 -35.20 1.47 14.15
CA SER A 144 -34.87 2.42 13.07
C SER A 144 -34.29 1.77 11.79
N GLY A 145 -34.73 0.55 11.47
CA GLY A 145 -34.26 -0.28 10.36
C GLY A 145 -32.97 -1.05 10.66
N HIS A 146 -32.40 -0.95 11.85
CA HIS A 146 -31.28 -1.77 12.27
C HIS A 146 -31.71 -3.22 12.54
N GLY A 147 -30.76 -4.15 12.38
CA GLY A 147 -30.91 -5.55 12.74
C GLY A 147 -30.08 -5.90 13.98
N PRO A 148 -30.40 -6.99 14.70
CA PRO A 148 -29.77 -7.32 15.98
C PRO A 148 -28.26 -7.52 15.86
N PHE A 149 -27.76 -7.95 14.71
CA PHE A 149 -26.32 -8.05 14.46
C PHE A 149 -25.64 -6.67 14.38
N ALA A 150 -26.32 -5.64 13.89
CA ALA A 150 -25.77 -4.28 13.78
C ALA A 150 -25.77 -3.53 15.12
N ASP A 151 -26.68 -3.89 16.03
CA ASP A 151 -26.85 -3.25 17.34
C ASP A 151 -26.07 -3.96 18.46
N ASP A 152 -25.55 -5.17 18.23
CA ASP A 152 -24.62 -5.83 19.16
C ASP A 152 -23.25 -5.13 19.17
N PRO A 153 -22.76 -4.64 20.34
CA PRO A 153 -21.54 -3.86 20.43
C PRO A 153 -20.24 -4.63 20.12
N ALA A 154 -20.26 -5.97 20.05
CA ALA A 154 -19.12 -6.77 19.58
C ALA A 154 -18.95 -6.69 18.05
N ASN A 155 -20.05 -6.47 17.32
CA ASN A 155 -20.07 -6.33 15.86
C ASN A 155 -19.68 -4.89 15.44
N ALA A 156 -18.46 -4.49 15.78
CA ALA A 156 -17.95 -3.15 15.46
C ALA A 156 -17.99 -2.87 13.93
N PRO A 157 -18.71 -1.83 13.47
CA PRO A 157 -18.79 -1.51 12.04
C PRO A 157 -17.47 -0.98 11.48
N SER A 158 -17.35 -1.03 10.16
CA SER A 158 -16.24 -0.45 9.41
C SER A 158 -16.09 1.04 9.71
N ARG A 159 -14.85 1.53 9.80
CA ARG A 159 -14.57 2.94 10.17
C ARG A 159 -15.22 4.01 9.28
N GLU A 160 -15.67 3.65 8.08
CA GLU A 160 -16.21 4.63 7.12
C GLU A 160 -17.74 4.52 6.90
N GLY A 161 -18.39 3.41 7.30
CA GLY A 161 -19.81 3.15 7.07
C GLY A 161 -20.47 2.35 8.20
N ARG A 162 -21.63 2.81 8.67
CA ARG A 162 -22.31 2.27 9.86
C ARG A 162 -22.91 0.89 9.64
N SER A 163 -23.32 0.59 8.41
CA SER A 163 -24.05 -0.64 8.04
C SER A 163 -23.15 -1.68 7.36
N CYS A 164 -21.84 -1.67 7.64
CA CYS A 164 -20.84 -2.55 7.00
C CYS A 164 -19.97 -3.23 8.05
N PHE A 165 -19.94 -4.57 8.10
CA PHE A 165 -19.30 -5.35 9.16
C PHE A 165 -18.40 -6.45 8.58
N GLY A 166 -17.18 -6.59 9.08
CA GLY A 166 -16.21 -7.60 8.61
C GLY A 166 -16.29 -8.93 9.36
N LEU A 167 -16.11 -10.03 8.63
CA LEU A 167 -15.94 -11.40 9.13
C LEU A 167 -14.68 -12.04 8.52
N GLY A 168 -14.00 -12.91 9.27
CA GLY A 168 -12.89 -13.71 8.74
C GLY A 168 -11.54 -12.99 8.84
N VAL A 169 -10.77 -12.96 7.74
CA VAL A 169 -9.41 -12.41 7.75
C VAL A 169 -9.37 -10.92 7.37
N ALA A 170 -8.96 -10.08 8.32
CA ALA A 170 -8.61 -8.69 8.07
C ALA A 170 -7.17 -8.56 7.53
N ARG A 171 -6.95 -7.66 6.56
CA ARG A 171 -5.61 -7.33 6.03
C ARG A 171 -5.18 -5.89 6.37
N GLN A 172 -4.07 -5.76 7.09
CA GLN A 172 -3.38 -4.48 7.30
C GLN A 172 -2.45 -4.18 6.10
N ALA A 173 -3.03 -3.64 5.03
CA ALA A 173 -2.35 -3.42 3.75
C ALA A 173 -0.97 -2.72 3.81
N PRO A 174 -0.70 -1.71 4.68
CA PRO A 174 0.61 -1.05 4.76
C PRO A 174 1.81 -1.95 5.16
N VAL A 175 1.55 -3.10 5.79
CA VAL A 175 2.58 -4.07 6.25
C VAL A 175 2.35 -5.46 5.66
N ASN A 176 1.43 -5.59 4.70
CA ASN A 176 0.91 -6.84 4.14
C ASN A 176 0.54 -7.93 5.18
N THR A 177 0.15 -7.52 6.39
CA THR A 177 -0.13 -8.42 7.52
C THR A 177 -1.59 -8.84 7.53
N ILE A 178 -1.87 -10.10 7.89
CA ILE A 178 -3.23 -10.66 8.01
C ILE A 178 -3.48 -11.27 9.39
N ALA A 179 -4.72 -11.15 9.86
CA ALA A 179 -5.21 -11.61 11.16
C ALA A 179 -6.72 -11.86 11.09
N PRO A 180 -7.35 -12.62 12.01
CA PRO A 180 -8.81 -12.57 12.19
C PRO A 180 -9.27 -11.14 12.51
N PHE A 181 -10.48 -10.72 12.10
CA PHE A 181 -10.99 -9.38 12.42
C PHE A 181 -11.03 -9.14 13.94
N ARG A 182 -10.98 -7.86 14.35
CA ARG A 182 -11.03 -7.51 15.79
C ARG A 182 -12.34 -7.97 16.46
N SER A 183 -13.45 -7.96 15.74
CA SER A 183 -14.75 -8.47 16.20
C SER A 183 -14.82 -10.01 16.30
N ASP A 184 -13.87 -10.72 15.70
CA ASP A 184 -13.72 -12.18 15.82
C ASP A 184 -12.79 -12.57 17.00
N ARG A 185 -12.30 -11.60 17.77
CA ARG A 185 -11.37 -11.82 18.88
C ARG A 185 -12.09 -12.39 20.10
N ILE A 186 -11.66 -13.56 20.56
CA ILE A 186 -12.40 -14.37 21.55
C ILE A 186 -12.44 -13.72 22.95
N SER A 187 -11.45 -12.89 23.30
CA SER A 187 -11.46 -12.16 24.58
C SER A 187 -12.39 -10.94 24.61
N ASP A 188 -12.96 -10.54 23.48
CA ASP A 188 -13.63 -9.24 23.31
C ASP A 188 -15.16 -9.40 23.04
N ALA A 189 -15.66 -10.64 22.86
CA ALA A 189 -17.05 -10.93 22.50
C ALA A 189 -17.65 -12.15 23.27
N PRO A 190 -18.97 -12.21 23.54
CA PRO A 190 -19.62 -13.36 24.16
C PRO A 190 -19.64 -14.61 23.27
N GLU A 191 -19.64 -15.81 23.89
CA GLU A 191 -19.65 -17.11 23.19
C GLU A 191 -20.83 -17.27 22.22
N SER A 192 -22.02 -16.76 22.57
CA SER A 192 -23.20 -16.78 21.68
C SER A 192 -22.98 -15.95 20.41
N VAL A 193 -22.42 -14.74 20.54
CA VAL A 193 -22.15 -13.84 19.40
C VAL A 193 -21.07 -14.42 18.51
N LEU A 194 -20.04 -15.05 19.10
CA LEU A 194 -19.03 -15.79 18.34
C LEU A 194 -19.62 -17.01 17.61
N SER A 195 -20.55 -17.74 18.24
CA SER A 195 -21.28 -18.85 17.60
C SER A 195 -22.11 -18.36 16.40
N ASP A 196 -22.89 -17.30 16.55
CA ASP A 196 -23.72 -16.75 15.46
C ASP A 196 -22.84 -16.20 14.32
N ARG A 197 -21.74 -15.49 14.63
CA ARG A 197 -20.75 -15.07 13.62
C ARG A 197 -20.14 -16.25 12.88
N THR A 198 -19.82 -17.34 13.60
CA THR A 198 -19.26 -18.57 13.01
C THR A 198 -20.27 -19.23 12.05
N ASP A 199 -21.53 -19.36 12.47
CA ASP A 199 -22.61 -19.98 11.67
C ASP A 199 -22.94 -19.17 10.40
N ILE A 200 -23.03 -17.83 10.54
CA ILE A 200 -23.18 -16.89 9.42
C ILE A 200 -22.04 -17.05 8.41
N PHE A 201 -20.79 -17.06 8.90
CA PHE A 201 -19.63 -17.11 8.01
C PHE A 201 -19.45 -18.48 7.35
N ALA A 202 -19.60 -19.57 8.10
CA ALA A 202 -19.52 -20.93 7.56
C ALA A 202 -20.61 -21.19 6.49
N THR A 203 -21.86 -20.82 6.76
CA THR A 203 -22.99 -20.97 5.83
C THR A 203 -22.77 -20.20 4.53
N THR A 204 -22.36 -18.92 4.63
CA THR A 204 -22.15 -18.09 3.44
C THR A 204 -20.92 -18.48 2.62
N VAL A 205 -19.85 -18.93 3.28
CA VAL A 205 -18.66 -19.44 2.60
C VAL A 205 -18.95 -20.76 1.87
N ASP A 206 -19.69 -21.70 2.46
CA ASP A 206 -20.06 -22.97 1.79
C ASP A 206 -20.88 -22.71 0.51
N ILE A 207 -21.94 -21.90 0.61
CA ILE A 207 -22.77 -21.54 -0.54
C ILE A 207 -21.91 -20.83 -1.62
N ALA A 208 -21.03 -19.90 -1.24
CA ALA A 208 -20.16 -19.19 -2.18
C ALA A 208 -19.09 -20.11 -2.83
N CYS A 209 -18.52 -21.05 -2.08
CA CYS A 209 -17.54 -22.01 -2.59
C CYS A 209 -18.18 -22.95 -3.61
N ARG A 210 -19.38 -23.47 -3.31
CA ARG A 210 -20.15 -24.30 -4.24
C ARG A 210 -20.64 -23.51 -5.46
N ALA A 211 -21.02 -22.25 -5.29
CA ALA A 211 -21.37 -21.35 -6.38
C ALA A 211 -20.20 -21.17 -7.36
N PHE A 212 -19.00 -20.91 -6.85
CA PHE A 212 -17.80 -20.75 -7.67
C PHE A 212 -17.36 -22.09 -8.28
N GLN A 213 -17.35 -23.18 -7.50
CA GLN A 213 -16.98 -24.52 -7.97
C GLN A 213 -17.90 -25.02 -9.10
N ALA A 214 -19.19 -24.68 -9.08
CA ALA A 214 -20.08 -25.00 -10.20
C ALA A 214 -19.62 -24.32 -11.50
N HIS A 215 -19.37 -23.01 -11.46
CA HIS A 215 -19.09 -22.21 -12.65
C HIS A 215 -17.63 -22.27 -13.13
N GLN A 216 -16.66 -22.44 -12.22
CA GLN A 216 -15.21 -22.51 -12.50
C GLN A 216 -14.54 -23.68 -11.74
N PRO A 217 -14.98 -24.93 -11.95
CA PRO A 217 -14.49 -26.10 -11.20
C PRO A 217 -13.00 -26.38 -11.40
N GLU A 218 -12.47 -26.24 -12.62
CA GLU A 218 -11.03 -26.44 -12.87
C GLU A 218 -10.18 -25.39 -12.16
N VAL A 219 -10.65 -24.14 -12.09
CA VAL A 219 -9.98 -23.08 -11.32
C VAL A 219 -10.10 -23.38 -9.82
N TYR A 220 -11.24 -23.86 -9.35
CA TYR A 220 -11.45 -24.29 -7.96
C TYR A 220 -10.54 -25.48 -7.58
N ASP A 221 -10.36 -26.47 -8.47
CA ASP A 221 -9.44 -27.59 -8.26
C ASP A 221 -7.97 -27.12 -8.18
N VAL A 222 -7.55 -26.19 -9.06
CA VAL A 222 -6.22 -25.56 -9.00
C VAL A 222 -6.06 -24.75 -7.71
N LEU A 223 -7.06 -23.94 -7.33
CA LEU A 223 -7.05 -23.15 -6.09
C LEU A 223 -7.04 -24.04 -4.85
N ARG A 224 -7.76 -25.17 -4.82
CA ARG A 224 -7.72 -26.14 -3.71
C ARG A 224 -6.31 -26.71 -3.52
N ASN A 225 -5.64 -27.07 -4.63
CA ASN A 225 -4.29 -27.62 -4.57
C ASN A 225 -3.27 -26.53 -4.19
N HIS A 226 -3.35 -25.32 -4.76
CA HIS A 226 -2.49 -24.18 -4.39
C HIS A 226 -2.69 -23.75 -2.94
N SER A 227 -3.93 -23.74 -2.44
CA SER A 227 -4.25 -23.43 -1.04
C SER A 227 -3.74 -24.47 -0.04
N GLU A 228 -3.56 -25.74 -0.45
CA GLU A 228 -2.78 -26.69 0.35
C GLU A 228 -1.28 -26.34 0.35
N VAL A 229 -0.69 -26.00 -0.81
CA VAL A 229 0.74 -25.63 -0.93
C VAL A 229 1.11 -24.43 -0.06
N VAL A 230 0.34 -23.34 -0.14
CA VAL A 230 0.64 -22.09 0.61
C VAL A 230 0.18 -22.15 2.07
N ASN A 231 -0.45 -23.25 2.52
CA ASN A 231 -1.13 -23.38 3.81
C ASN A 231 -2.16 -22.25 4.03
N PHE A 232 -3.09 -22.08 3.08
CA PHE A 232 -4.15 -21.07 3.15
C PHE A 232 -5.07 -21.32 4.36
N PRO A 233 -5.48 -20.28 5.11
CA PRO A 233 -6.40 -20.46 6.23
C PRO A 233 -7.79 -20.87 5.73
N ARG A 234 -8.17 -22.14 5.98
CA ARG A 234 -9.50 -22.73 5.70
C ARG A 234 -10.59 -22.12 6.58
N VAL A 235 -10.96 -20.87 6.31
CA VAL A 235 -11.95 -20.09 7.08
C VAL A 235 -13.39 -20.38 6.63
N GLY A 236 -14.35 -20.25 7.56
CA GLY A 236 -15.74 -20.65 7.36
C GLY A 236 -15.90 -22.17 7.35
N VAL A 237 -15.49 -22.83 6.25
CA VAL A 237 -15.59 -24.30 6.08
C VAL A 237 -14.27 -24.91 5.59
N PRO A 238 -14.02 -26.22 5.84
CA PRO A 238 -12.78 -26.89 5.44
C PRO A 238 -12.45 -26.81 3.95
N ASP A 239 -13.46 -26.86 3.07
CA ASP A 239 -13.29 -26.85 1.61
C ASP A 239 -13.01 -25.45 1.03
N ASN A 240 -13.00 -24.39 1.84
CA ASN A 240 -12.74 -23.04 1.35
C ASN A 240 -11.29 -22.89 0.87
N CYS A 241 -11.13 -22.64 -0.43
CA CYS A 241 -9.84 -22.43 -1.09
C CYS A 241 -9.67 -21.03 -1.71
N LEU A 242 -10.64 -20.13 -1.54
CA LEU A 242 -10.68 -18.88 -2.29
C LEU A 242 -11.11 -17.62 -1.52
N TYR A 243 -11.97 -17.71 -0.50
CA TYR A 243 -12.48 -16.53 0.20
C TYR A 243 -11.77 -16.31 1.54
N ALA A 244 -11.01 -15.23 1.67
CA ALA A 244 -10.30 -14.92 2.91
C ALA A 244 -11.18 -14.18 3.93
N SER A 245 -12.17 -13.42 3.46
CA SER A 245 -12.98 -12.52 4.27
C SER A 245 -14.39 -12.39 3.69
N ALA A 246 -15.32 -11.92 4.55
CA ALA A 246 -16.62 -11.44 4.11
C ALA A 246 -16.94 -10.07 4.71
N GLN A 247 -17.80 -9.31 4.03
CA GLN A 247 -18.40 -8.08 4.53
C GLN A 247 -19.92 -8.18 4.46
N ILE A 248 -20.57 -8.15 5.62
CA ILE A 248 -22.02 -7.95 5.76
C ILE A 248 -22.30 -6.48 5.46
N ASN A 249 -23.24 -6.22 4.57
CA ASN A 249 -23.76 -4.90 4.24
C ASN A 249 -25.28 -4.90 4.39
N THR A 250 -25.82 -4.04 5.24
CA THR A 250 -27.26 -3.77 5.33
C THR A 250 -27.58 -2.41 4.71
N ALA A 251 -28.71 -2.32 4.01
CA ALA A 251 -29.18 -1.08 3.39
C ALA A 251 -30.70 -0.93 3.54
N ASN A 252 -31.12 0.20 4.09
CA ASN A 252 -32.53 0.55 4.31
C ASN A 252 -33.11 1.20 3.07
N ALA A 253 -34.42 1.02 2.84
CA ALA A 253 -35.11 1.62 1.70
C ALA A 253 -35.11 3.16 1.76
N VAL A 254 -35.08 3.77 0.57
CA VAL A 254 -35.30 5.21 0.33
C VAL A 254 -36.58 5.41 -0.49
N THR A 255 -37.08 6.64 -0.59
CA THR A 255 -38.23 6.95 -1.46
C THR A 255 -37.88 6.72 -2.94
N ARG A 256 -38.86 6.41 -3.80
CA ARG A 256 -38.60 6.07 -5.22
C ARG A 256 -37.81 7.13 -5.96
N ASP A 257 -38.09 8.40 -5.67
CA ASP A 257 -37.51 9.56 -6.35
C ASP A 257 -36.19 10.04 -5.70
N SER A 258 -35.73 9.35 -4.65
CA SER A 258 -34.55 9.72 -3.88
C SER A 258 -33.26 9.63 -4.69
N GLN A 259 -32.49 10.72 -4.70
CA GLN A 259 -31.15 10.77 -5.29
C GLN A 259 -30.06 10.33 -4.31
N GLN A 260 -30.42 9.61 -3.24
CA GLN A 260 -29.47 9.07 -2.26
C GLN A 260 -28.80 7.80 -2.77
N SER A 261 -27.50 7.72 -2.52
CA SER A 261 -26.67 6.57 -2.86
C SER A 261 -26.42 5.69 -1.63
N LEU A 262 -25.83 4.51 -1.81
CA LEU A 262 -25.40 3.71 -0.66
C LEU A 262 -24.29 4.39 0.16
N LYS A 263 -23.60 5.41 -0.37
CA LYS A 263 -22.49 6.12 0.28
C LYS A 263 -22.89 6.82 1.57
N GLU A 264 -24.14 7.26 1.68
CA GLU A 264 -24.67 7.88 2.90
C GLU A 264 -24.88 6.85 4.03
N GLN A 265 -25.26 5.62 3.71
CA GLN A 265 -25.51 4.54 4.68
C GLN A 265 -24.22 3.73 4.99
N MET A 266 -23.52 3.34 3.93
CA MET A 266 -22.41 2.38 3.90
C MET A 266 -21.02 3.04 3.71
N GLY A 267 -20.95 4.37 3.58
CA GLY A 267 -19.67 5.07 3.40
C GLY A 267 -18.95 4.66 2.11
N LYS A 268 -17.63 4.44 2.17
CA LYS A 268 -16.85 3.98 1.00
C LYS A 268 -17.39 2.67 0.41
N SER A 269 -17.94 1.78 1.24
CA SER A 269 -18.48 0.50 0.75
C SER A 269 -19.75 0.66 -0.10
N GLY A 270 -20.43 1.80 0.01
CA GLY A 270 -21.54 2.21 -0.87
C GLY A 270 -21.15 3.28 -1.90
N ASP A 271 -19.86 3.60 -2.01
CA ASP A 271 -19.31 4.54 -3.00
C ASP A 271 -18.87 3.79 -4.26
N ASN A 272 -18.68 4.48 -5.38
CA ASN A 272 -18.33 3.85 -6.66
C ASN A 272 -16.84 3.44 -6.66
N HIS A 273 -16.50 2.15 -6.46
CA HIS A 273 -15.12 1.71 -6.19
C HIS A 273 -14.66 0.47 -6.96
N ILE A 274 -13.36 0.18 -6.86
CA ILE A 274 -12.71 -1.07 -7.24
C ILE A 274 -12.04 -1.66 -6.01
N ASP A 275 -11.84 -2.98 -5.99
CA ASP A 275 -11.03 -3.66 -4.97
C ASP A 275 -9.72 -4.19 -5.58
N PRO A 276 -8.67 -3.35 -5.68
CA PRO A 276 -7.41 -3.68 -6.36
C PRO A 276 -6.50 -4.61 -5.54
N HIS A 277 -7.11 -5.45 -4.71
CA HIS A 277 -6.46 -6.38 -3.79
C HIS A 277 -7.17 -7.75 -3.77
N ASP A 278 -8.17 -7.96 -4.63
CA ASP A 278 -8.76 -9.26 -4.95
C ASP A 278 -8.02 -9.94 -6.11
N ALA A 279 -8.07 -11.27 -6.17
CA ALA A 279 -7.26 -12.06 -7.09
C ALA A 279 -7.81 -12.03 -8.51
N HIS A 280 -6.93 -11.75 -9.47
CA HIS A 280 -7.24 -11.70 -10.91
C HIS A 280 -7.93 -12.96 -11.46
N ALA A 281 -7.65 -14.13 -10.89
CA ALA A 281 -8.21 -15.41 -11.32
C ALA A 281 -9.62 -15.71 -10.78
N VAL A 282 -10.14 -14.91 -9.84
CA VAL A 282 -11.25 -15.31 -8.95
C VAL A 282 -12.31 -14.23 -8.87
N LEU A 283 -13.58 -14.63 -8.93
CA LEU A 283 -14.71 -13.72 -8.74
C LEU A 283 -15.04 -13.61 -7.25
N SER A 284 -15.27 -12.38 -6.78
CA SER A 284 -15.86 -12.14 -5.46
C SER A 284 -17.36 -12.41 -5.56
N THR A 285 -17.95 -12.97 -4.50
CA THR A 285 -19.34 -13.48 -4.54
C THR A 285 -20.24 -12.71 -3.59
N MET A 286 -21.34 -12.19 -4.12
CA MET A 286 -22.44 -11.59 -3.37
C MET A 286 -23.50 -12.65 -3.08
N LEU A 287 -23.87 -12.81 -1.81
CA LEU A 287 -25.14 -13.38 -1.40
C LEU A 287 -26.06 -12.22 -0.97
N CYS A 288 -27.10 -11.98 -1.75
CA CYS A 288 -28.16 -11.04 -1.42
C CYS A 288 -29.33 -11.80 -0.79
N HIS A 289 -29.86 -11.32 0.33
CA HIS A 289 -31.16 -11.71 0.86
C HIS A 289 -31.97 -10.45 1.23
N PRO A 290 -33.00 -10.08 0.45
CA PRO A 290 -33.85 -8.94 0.75
C PRO A 290 -34.94 -9.30 1.77
N SER A 291 -35.26 -8.36 2.66
CA SER A 291 -36.43 -8.40 3.53
C SER A 291 -37.26 -7.15 3.25
N LEU A 292 -38.25 -7.27 2.36
CA LEU A 292 -38.95 -6.14 1.74
C LEU A 292 -40.47 -6.32 1.82
N PRO A 293 -41.22 -5.33 2.35
CA PRO A 293 -42.68 -5.32 2.25
C PRO A 293 -43.15 -5.16 0.80
N THR A 294 -44.34 -5.68 0.51
CA THR A 294 -44.98 -5.68 -0.82
C THR A 294 -44.84 -4.35 -1.55
N GLY A 295 -44.35 -4.39 -2.79
CA GLY A 295 -44.19 -3.22 -3.67
C GLY A 295 -42.87 -2.46 -3.55
N HIS A 296 -42.03 -2.74 -2.54
CA HIS A 296 -40.66 -2.23 -2.50
C HIS A 296 -39.78 -2.97 -3.53
N GLN A 297 -38.85 -2.25 -4.15
CA GLN A 297 -37.78 -2.83 -4.98
C GLN A 297 -36.50 -2.97 -4.14
N GLY A 298 -35.75 -4.05 -4.30
CA GLY A 298 -34.54 -4.28 -3.50
C GLY A 298 -33.31 -3.46 -3.89
N GLY A 299 -33.44 -2.53 -4.84
CA GLY A 299 -32.28 -1.85 -5.44
C GLY A 299 -31.48 -2.80 -6.33
N ARG A 300 -30.29 -2.37 -6.72
CA ARG A 300 -29.45 -3.00 -7.76
C ARG A 300 -27.98 -3.03 -7.35
N PHE A 301 -27.21 -3.94 -7.95
CA PHE A 301 -25.75 -4.00 -7.84
C PHE A 301 -25.15 -3.94 -9.25
N HIS A 302 -24.30 -2.96 -9.53
CA HIS A 302 -23.85 -2.61 -10.87
C HIS A 302 -22.35 -2.91 -11.04
N VAL A 303 -21.96 -3.38 -12.23
CA VAL A 303 -20.56 -3.46 -12.66
C VAL A 303 -20.37 -2.48 -13.83
N LEU A 304 -20.07 -1.23 -13.48
CA LEU A 304 -20.22 -0.05 -14.35
C LEU A 304 -19.46 -0.17 -15.70
N PRO A 305 -18.18 -0.60 -15.75
CA PRO A 305 -17.43 -0.73 -17.01
C PRO A 305 -17.96 -1.79 -17.98
N LEU A 306 -18.86 -2.67 -17.53
CA LEU A 306 -19.49 -3.70 -18.34
C LEU A 306 -20.89 -3.29 -18.80
N GLY A 307 -21.45 -2.21 -18.22
CA GLY A 307 -22.83 -1.81 -18.47
C GLY A 307 -23.83 -2.88 -18.05
N THR A 308 -23.57 -3.56 -16.93
CA THR A 308 -24.37 -4.67 -16.39
C THR A 308 -24.82 -4.39 -14.95
N TYR A 309 -25.95 -4.99 -14.55
CA TYR A 309 -26.41 -4.96 -13.16
C TYR A 309 -27.19 -6.22 -12.79
N PHE A 310 -27.17 -6.56 -11.50
CA PHE A 310 -28.08 -7.52 -10.89
C PHE A 310 -29.18 -6.76 -10.15
N LYS A 311 -30.41 -7.28 -10.16
CA LYS A 311 -31.45 -6.86 -9.21
C LYS A 311 -31.25 -7.58 -7.89
N THR A 312 -31.59 -6.90 -6.80
CA THR A 312 -31.51 -7.45 -5.44
C THR A 312 -32.89 -7.51 -4.78
N ASP A 313 -33.93 -7.76 -5.58
CA ASP A 313 -35.33 -7.92 -5.17
C ASP A 313 -35.65 -9.32 -4.60
N LYS A 314 -34.81 -10.32 -4.88
CA LYS A 314 -34.94 -11.72 -4.43
C LYS A 314 -33.64 -12.27 -3.84
N PRO A 315 -33.68 -13.35 -3.04
CA PRO A 315 -32.50 -14.13 -2.69
C PRO A 315 -31.68 -14.47 -3.95
N THR A 316 -30.40 -14.07 -3.95
CA THR A 316 -29.55 -14.12 -5.15
C THR A 316 -28.11 -14.41 -4.77
N VAL A 317 -27.51 -15.43 -5.39
CA VAL A 317 -26.07 -15.72 -5.28
C VAL A 317 -25.41 -15.37 -6.62
N ALA A 318 -24.51 -14.39 -6.61
CA ALA A 318 -23.92 -13.83 -7.83
C ALA A 318 -22.41 -13.64 -7.68
N GLY A 319 -21.64 -14.19 -8.63
CA GLY A 319 -20.22 -13.91 -8.76
C GLY A 319 -19.97 -12.70 -9.66
N PHE A 320 -19.00 -11.85 -9.31
CA PHE A 320 -18.59 -10.71 -10.11
C PHE A 320 -17.10 -10.41 -9.96
N SER A 321 -16.49 -9.82 -10.98
CA SER A 321 -15.10 -9.38 -10.92
C SER A 321 -15.00 -7.98 -10.27
N SER A 322 -14.62 -7.95 -9.00
CA SER A 322 -14.44 -6.74 -8.16
C SER A 322 -13.30 -5.81 -8.63
N LEU A 323 -12.48 -6.28 -9.58
CA LEU A 323 -11.47 -5.49 -10.30
C LEU A 323 -12.09 -4.46 -11.26
N PHE A 324 -13.36 -4.65 -11.66
CA PHE A 324 -14.13 -3.62 -12.36
C PHE A 324 -14.83 -2.70 -11.37
N LYS A 325 -15.03 -1.43 -11.77
CA LYS A 325 -15.68 -0.44 -10.92
C LYS A 325 -17.12 -0.87 -10.67
N HIS A 326 -17.47 -1.05 -9.42
CA HIS A 326 -18.77 -1.56 -9.01
C HIS A 326 -19.32 -0.74 -7.84
N SER A 327 -20.62 -0.87 -7.62
CA SER A 327 -21.40 -0.08 -6.68
C SER A 327 -22.80 -0.69 -6.55
N GLY A 328 -23.61 -0.19 -5.61
CA GLY A 328 -25.00 -0.56 -5.48
C GLY A 328 -25.89 0.63 -5.22
N THR A 329 -27.18 0.45 -5.46
CA THR A 329 -28.24 1.40 -5.11
C THR A 329 -29.01 0.90 -3.88
N PRO A 330 -29.60 1.80 -3.06
CA PRO A 330 -30.48 1.39 -1.96
C PRO A 330 -31.76 0.70 -2.47
N PRO A 331 -32.47 -0.06 -1.61
CA PRO A 331 -33.86 -0.43 -1.89
C PRO A 331 -34.75 0.80 -2.10
N LEU A 332 -35.79 0.68 -2.91
CA LEU A 332 -36.70 1.77 -3.25
C LEU A 332 -38.12 1.45 -2.78
N ALA A 333 -38.77 2.42 -2.16
CA ALA A 333 -40.18 2.35 -1.78
C ALA A 333 -41.12 2.39 -3.00
N PRO A 334 -42.41 2.02 -2.84
CA PRO A 334 -43.41 2.17 -3.90
C PRO A 334 -43.54 3.64 -4.40
N PRO A 335 -44.04 3.87 -5.63
CA PRO A 335 -44.35 5.21 -6.12
C PRO A 335 -45.29 5.97 -5.16
N GLY A 336 -45.00 7.26 -4.92
CA GLY A 336 -45.79 8.11 -4.02
C GLY A 336 -45.62 7.82 -2.51
N CYS A 337 -44.77 6.86 -2.12
CA CYS A 337 -44.42 6.62 -0.73
C CYS A 337 -43.45 7.70 -0.24
N THR A 338 -43.88 8.51 0.73
CA THR A 338 -43.06 9.58 1.35
C THR A 338 -42.18 9.08 2.49
N GLU A 339 -42.58 8.00 3.16
CA GLU A 339 -41.91 7.41 4.33
C GLU A 339 -41.65 5.92 4.05
N PRO A 340 -40.42 5.55 3.61
CA PRO A 340 -40.06 4.16 3.36
C PRO A 340 -40.19 3.31 4.64
N SER A 341 -40.68 2.08 4.52
CA SER A 341 -40.82 1.21 5.69
C SER A 341 -39.45 0.86 6.27
N LEU A 342 -39.30 1.02 7.59
CA LEU A 342 -38.11 0.59 8.33
C LEU A 342 -37.92 -0.94 8.28
N ALA A 343 -38.98 -1.71 8.01
CA ALA A 343 -38.89 -3.14 7.77
C ALA A 343 -38.20 -3.49 6.44
N ALA A 344 -38.12 -2.55 5.49
CA ALA A 344 -37.58 -2.74 4.15
C ALA A 344 -36.04 -2.61 4.12
N VAL A 345 -35.36 -3.73 4.32
CA VAL A 345 -33.89 -3.81 4.40
C VAL A 345 -33.36 -4.89 3.47
N ARG A 346 -32.33 -4.56 2.68
CA ARG A 346 -31.54 -5.54 1.93
C ARG A 346 -30.28 -5.90 2.72
N LEU A 347 -30.03 -7.18 2.88
CA LEU A 347 -28.74 -7.74 3.26
C LEU A 347 -27.97 -8.18 2.01
N ASN A 348 -26.74 -7.68 1.84
CA ASN A 348 -25.73 -8.22 0.92
C ASN A 348 -24.51 -8.68 1.72
N ILE A 349 -24.09 -9.93 1.55
CA ILE A 349 -22.85 -10.48 2.11
C ILE A 349 -21.88 -10.67 0.94
N ILE A 350 -20.79 -9.92 0.93
CA ILE A 350 -19.75 -9.97 -0.12
C ILE A 350 -18.57 -10.77 0.40
N LEU A 351 -18.17 -11.83 -0.31
CA LEU A 351 -16.98 -12.63 -0.01
C LEU A 351 -15.85 -12.27 -0.97
N TYR A 352 -14.68 -11.96 -0.42
CA TYR A 352 -13.55 -11.40 -1.15
C TYR A 352 -12.42 -12.40 -1.36
N SER A 353 -11.91 -12.44 -2.59
CA SER A 353 -10.81 -13.32 -3.04
C SER A 353 -9.43 -12.68 -2.84
N HIS A 354 -9.11 -12.22 -1.63
CA HIS A 354 -7.92 -11.38 -1.39
C HIS A 354 -6.61 -11.98 -1.93
N GLN A 355 -6.03 -11.31 -2.94
CA GLN A 355 -4.87 -11.73 -3.73
C GLN A 355 -3.70 -12.20 -2.86
N HIS A 356 -3.25 -11.36 -1.94
CA HIS A 356 -2.07 -11.66 -1.11
C HIS A 356 -2.27 -12.81 -0.12
N VAL A 357 -3.52 -13.19 0.17
CA VAL A 357 -3.80 -14.38 1.00
C VAL A 357 -3.75 -15.64 0.13
N LEU A 358 -4.30 -15.56 -1.08
CA LEU A 358 -4.32 -16.68 -2.04
C LEU A 358 -2.92 -17.02 -2.57
N GLU A 359 -2.14 -16.00 -2.94
CA GLU A 359 -0.74 -16.15 -3.39
C GLU A 359 0.24 -16.52 -2.26
N GLY A 360 -0.20 -16.59 -1.00
CA GLY A 360 0.66 -16.81 0.16
C GLY A 360 1.65 -15.67 0.45
N THR A 361 1.50 -14.48 -0.17
CA THR A 361 2.44 -13.36 -0.02
C THR A 361 2.21 -12.50 1.25
N ALA A 362 1.14 -12.75 2.00
CA ALA A 362 0.79 -12.03 3.23
C ALA A 362 1.44 -12.60 4.51
N TYR A 363 1.85 -11.71 5.41
CA TYR A 363 2.41 -12.09 6.72
C TYR A 363 1.30 -12.43 7.72
N SER A 364 1.21 -13.69 8.16
CA SER A 364 0.21 -14.10 9.16
C SER A 364 0.59 -13.74 10.59
N THR A 365 -0.35 -13.17 11.38
CA THR A 365 -0.20 -13.01 12.83
C THR A 365 -0.42 -14.34 13.56
N LEU A 366 0.40 -15.35 13.28
CA LEU A 366 0.19 -16.71 13.80
C LEU A 366 0.04 -16.74 15.33
N ALA A 367 1.01 -16.22 16.07
CA ALA A 367 1.05 -16.26 17.53
C ALA A 367 1.86 -15.09 18.13
N THR A 368 1.83 -14.92 19.45
CA THR A 368 2.73 -14.03 20.19
C THR A 368 3.77 -14.82 20.99
N LEU A 369 5.00 -14.30 21.06
CA LEU A 369 6.09 -14.86 21.85
C LEU A 369 6.11 -14.21 23.24
N SER A 370 5.64 -14.93 24.25
CA SER A 370 5.52 -14.46 25.64
C SER A 370 6.87 -14.02 26.22
N GLY A 371 7.12 -12.71 26.33
CA GLY A 371 8.40 -12.18 26.80
C GLY A 371 9.37 -11.76 25.69
N ALA A 372 8.94 -11.75 24.41
CA ALA A 372 9.36 -10.63 23.57
C ALA A 372 8.95 -9.35 24.31
N PRO A 373 9.86 -8.38 24.54
CA PRO A 373 9.51 -7.19 25.28
C PRO A 373 8.35 -6.51 24.56
N GLN A 374 7.23 -6.33 25.26
CA GLN A 374 6.22 -5.40 24.78
C GLN A 374 6.93 -4.08 24.53
N ARG A 375 6.56 -3.39 23.45
CA ARG A 375 6.53 -1.93 23.51
C ARG A 375 5.43 -1.57 24.51
N GLU A 376 5.73 -1.68 25.81
CA GLU A 376 5.32 -0.65 26.76
C GLU A 376 5.65 0.67 26.05
N ASP A 377 4.65 1.53 25.83
CA ASP A 377 4.65 2.49 24.72
C ASP A 377 5.90 3.40 24.68
N ARG A 378 6.99 2.91 24.08
CA ARG A 378 8.09 3.68 23.48
C ARG A 378 7.62 4.28 22.16
N GLN A 379 6.48 4.94 22.28
CA GLN A 379 6.15 6.16 21.56
C GLN A 379 6.70 7.26 22.49
N ASP A 380 7.53 8.15 21.95
CA ASP A 380 7.99 9.38 22.62
C ASP A 380 9.10 9.22 23.71
N GLU A 381 9.75 8.06 23.80
CA GLU A 381 11.18 7.98 24.11
C GLU A 381 11.98 7.91 22.80
N ASP A 382 12.27 9.08 22.22
CA ASP A 382 13.57 9.43 21.61
C ASP A 382 13.54 10.92 21.24
N GLY A 383 14.25 11.74 22.01
CA GLY A 383 14.49 13.18 21.77
C GLY A 383 15.97 13.55 21.79
N SER A 384 16.84 12.54 21.78
CA SER A 384 18.30 12.64 21.79
C SER A 384 18.85 11.36 21.15
N ALA A 385 19.30 11.43 19.90
CA ALA A 385 19.93 10.29 19.26
C ALA A 385 21.35 10.12 19.82
N ASP A 386 21.66 8.95 20.39
CA ASP A 386 23.02 8.39 20.41
C ASP A 386 23.04 6.87 20.67
N ALA A 387 22.25 6.15 19.86
CA ALA A 387 22.43 4.72 19.60
C ALA A 387 22.76 4.51 18.11
N PRO A 388 23.98 4.86 17.65
CA PRO A 388 24.31 4.95 16.23
C PRO A 388 24.26 3.59 15.54
N GLY A 389 23.26 3.40 14.67
CA GLY A 389 23.15 2.23 13.78
C GLY A 389 21.73 1.73 13.51
N ALA A 390 20.76 2.02 14.39
CA ALA A 390 19.39 1.54 14.25
C ALA A 390 18.49 2.53 13.47
N GLY A 391 18.70 2.66 12.15
CA GLY A 391 17.81 3.44 11.29
C GLY A 391 16.37 2.89 11.24
N PRO A 392 15.39 3.66 10.72
CA PRO A 392 13.97 3.28 10.71
C PRO A 392 13.59 2.17 9.71
N GLY A 393 14.57 1.53 9.07
CA GLY A 393 14.37 0.23 8.44
C GLY A 393 13.89 -0.79 9.47
N ALA A 394 13.11 -1.77 9.05
CA ALA A 394 12.66 -2.83 9.95
C ALA A 394 13.89 -3.53 10.54
N ARG A 395 14.06 -3.46 11.87
CA ARG A 395 15.01 -4.36 12.57
C ARG A 395 14.63 -5.78 12.17
N ASP A 396 15.61 -6.56 11.72
CA ASP A 396 15.36 -7.90 11.21
C ASP A 396 14.47 -8.71 12.17
N PRO A 397 13.48 -9.46 11.66
CA PRO A 397 12.51 -10.20 12.48
C PRO A 397 13.15 -11.45 13.09
N VAL A 398 14.18 -11.24 13.92
CA VAL A 398 14.87 -12.29 14.68
C VAL A 398 13.88 -12.95 15.61
N ILE A 399 13.57 -14.23 15.34
CA ILE A 399 12.82 -15.09 16.24
C ILE A 399 13.64 -15.25 17.52
N ARG A 400 13.11 -14.76 18.64
CA ARG A 400 13.73 -14.87 19.97
C ARG A 400 13.01 -15.95 20.75
N LEU A 401 13.74 -16.82 21.43
CA LEU A 401 13.19 -17.72 22.44
C LEU A 401 13.25 -16.99 23.80
N PRO A 402 12.12 -16.46 24.31
CA PRO A 402 12.12 -15.73 25.58
C PRO A 402 12.17 -16.73 26.76
N PRO A 403 12.51 -16.28 27.99
CA PRO A 403 12.58 -17.17 29.16
C PRO A 403 11.34 -18.05 29.40
N PRO A 404 10.10 -17.62 29.11
CA PRO A 404 8.91 -18.48 29.22
C PRO A 404 8.83 -19.67 28.26
N PHE A 405 9.68 -19.71 27.23
CA PHE A 405 9.78 -20.80 26.26
C PHE A 405 11.00 -21.72 26.54
N THR A 406 12.01 -21.23 27.28
CA THR A 406 13.26 -21.98 27.54
C THR A 406 13.37 -22.53 28.96
N SER A 407 12.57 -22.03 29.92
CA SER A 407 12.60 -22.49 31.32
C SER A 407 11.24 -23.06 31.76
N PRO A 408 11.17 -24.35 32.16
CA PRO A 408 9.93 -24.99 32.64
C PRO A 408 9.25 -24.29 33.83
N LEU A 409 9.98 -23.47 34.59
CA LEU A 409 9.43 -22.66 35.69
C LEU A 409 8.28 -21.73 35.24
N TYR A 410 8.23 -21.39 33.96
CA TYR A 410 7.22 -20.51 33.38
C TYR A 410 6.14 -21.24 32.58
N GLU A 411 6.22 -22.57 32.39
CA GLU A 411 5.30 -23.34 31.54
C GLU A 411 3.81 -23.07 31.88
N ARG A 412 3.49 -23.00 33.18
CA ARG A 412 2.15 -22.66 33.68
C ARG A 412 1.74 -21.20 33.49
N ARG A 413 2.69 -20.28 33.26
CA ARG A 413 2.45 -18.85 33.01
C ARG A 413 2.32 -18.52 31.53
N THR A 414 2.73 -19.41 30.63
CA THR A 414 2.67 -19.20 29.17
C THR A 414 1.22 -19.20 28.62
N GLN A 415 0.25 -19.68 29.40
CA GLN A 415 -1.12 -19.98 28.97
C GLN A 415 -1.97 -18.79 28.48
N LEU A 416 -1.64 -17.54 28.85
CA LEU A 416 -2.41 -16.36 28.44
C LEU A 416 -1.48 -15.22 27.97
N ALA A 417 -0.84 -15.40 26.83
CA ALA A 417 -0.10 -14.36 26.15
C ALA A 417 -1.07 -13.23 25.68
N LEU A 418 -1.09 -12.10 26.39
CA LEU A 418 -1.95 -10.95 26.07
C LEU A 418 -1.49 -10.23 24.80
N ALA A 419 -1.85 -10.79 23.64
CA ALA A 419 -1.75 -10.11 22.36
C ALA A 419 -2.74 -8.92 22.31
N SER A 420 -2.22 -7.72 22.06
CA SER A 420 -3.01 -6.50 21.82
C SER A 420 -3.74 -6.55 20.48
N GLN A 421 -3.17 -7.25 19.50
CA GLN A 421 -3.77 -7.57 18.20
C GLN A 421 -4.46 -8.95 18.21
N SER A 422 -5.19 -9.22 17.13
CA SER A 422 -5.75 -10.55 16.84
C SER A 422 -4.66 -11.49 16.31
N ILE A 423 -4.69 -12.76 16.70
CA ILE A 423 -3.70 -13.78 16.31
C ILE A 423 -4.38 -15.11 15.97
N PHE A 424 -3.97 -15.78 14.90
CA PHE A 424 -4.64 -17.01 14.44
C PHE A 424 -4.62 -18.14 15.49
N ALA A 425 -3.53 -18.33 16.24
CA ALA A 425 -3.45 -19.40 17.24
C ALA A 425 -4.41 -19.23 18.44
N ARG A 426 -4.95 -18.03 18.68
CA ARG A 426 -6.01 -17.77 19.66
C ARG A 426 -7.36 -17.57 18.97
N ASP A 427 -7.43 -16.59 18.10
CA ASP A 427 -8.66 -16.04 17.52
C ASP A 427 -9.06 -16.71 16.19
N GLY A 428 -8.40 -17.81 15.82
CA GLY A 428 -8.75 -18.58 14.61
C GLY A 428 -10.00 -19.46 14.78
N THR A 429 -10.32 -19.91 15.99
CA THR A 429 -11.47 -20.83 16.23
C THR A 429 -12.84 -20.16 16.13
N SER A 430 -12.92 -18.83 16.05
CA SER A 430 -14.15 -18.07 15.76
C SER A 430 -14.40 -17.89 14.25
N ILE A 431 -13.43 -18.25 13.40
CA ILE A 431 -13.54 -18.11 11.93
C ILE A 431 -13.13 -19.39 11.18
N MET A 432 -12.81 -20.49 11.87
CA MET A 432 -12.37 -21.78 11.32
C MET A 432 -12.98 -22.93 12.13
N SER A 433 -13.26 -24.06 11.48
CA SER A 433 -13.56 -25.30 12.22
C SER A 433 -12.37 -25.71 13.10
N ALA A 434 -12.60 -26.45 14.19
CA ALA A 434 -11.51 -26.89 15.08
C ALA A 434 -10.41 -27.69 14.35
N GLN A 435 -10.79 -28.49 13.35
CA GLN A 435 -9.85 -29.22 12.51
C GLN A 435 -9.12 -28.30 11.52
N SER A 436 -9.85 -27.39 10.86
CA SER A 436 -9.28 -26.35 9.99
C SER A 436 -8.23 -25.49 10.72
N HIS A 437 -8.53 -25.11 11.96
CA HIS A 437 -7.66 -24.32 12.84
C HIS A 437 -6.40 -25.09 13.23
N LEU A 438 -6.57 -26.33 13.71
CA LEU A 438 -5.47 -27.23 14.05
C LEU A 438 -4.54 -27.44 12.86
N ASN A 439 -5.08 -27.74 11.68
CA ASN A 439 -4.33 -27.89 10.44
C ASN A 439 -3.50 -26.63 10.15
N TYR A 440 -4.14 -25.46 10.07
CA TYR A 440 -3.47 -24.21 9.72
C TYR A 440 -2.34 -23.86 10.70
N VAL A 441 -2.59 -23.98 12.02
CA VAL A 441 -1.59 -23.67 13.05
C VAL A 441 -0.45 -24.69 13.06
N ALA A 442 -0.75 -25.99 13.01
CA ALA A 442 0.28 -27.04 13.01
C ALA A 442 1.17 -26.98 11.76
N ARG A 443 0.56 -26.82 10.58
CA ARG A 443 1.27 -26.65 9.29
C ARG A 443 2.11 -25.36 9.30
N SER A 444 1.62 -24.27 9.91
CA SER A 444 2.42 -23.04 10.09
C SER A 444 3.63 -23.24 11.00
N VAL A 445 3.50 -24.03 12.07
CA VAL A 445 4.64 -24.39 12.94
C VAL A 445 5.67 -25.23 12.19
N VAL A 446 5.23 -26.17 11.33
CA VAL A 446 6.13 -26.94 10.45
C VAL A 446 6.83 -26.02 9.44
N GLN A 447 6.13 -25.08 8.80
CA GLN A 447 6.73 -24.08 7.90
C GLN A 447 7.79 -23.22 8.62
N ILE A 448 7.51 -22.76 9.84
CA ILE A 448 8.47 -22.00 10.66
C ILE A 448 9.69 -22.85 11.02
N ALA A 449 9.49 -24.10 11.46
CA ALA A 449 10.59 -25.01 11.81
C ALA A 449 11.52 -25.24 10.60
N ILE A 450 10.96 -25.48 9.41
CA ILE A 450 11.72 -25.63 8.16
C ILE A 450 12.42 -24.33 7.79
N GLY A 451 11.76 -23.18 7.94
CA GLY A 451 12.34 -21.86 7.69
C GLY A 451 13.52 -21.53 8.61
N VAL A 452 13.50 -21.98 9.86
CA VAL A 452 14.62 -21.85 10.81
C VAL A 452 15.73 -22.85 10.50
N LEU A 453 15.40 -24.13 10.30
CA LEU A 453 16.41 -25.18 10.07
C LEU A 453 17.20 -24.99 8.76
N ARG A 454 16.59 -24.40 7.72
CA ARG A 454 17.29 -24.00 6.48
C ARG A 454 18.37 -22.94 6.70
N GLN A 455 18.34 -22.18 7.80
CA GLN A 455 19.37 -21.17 8.11
C GLN A 455 20.64 -21.78 8.72
N MET A 456 20.67 -23.09 9.00
CA MET A 456 21.86 -23.79 9.52
C MET A 456 23.02 -23.92 8.50
N GLY A 457 22.83 -23.50 7.25
CA GLY A 457 23.85 -23.64 6.18
C GLY A 457 24.12 -25.08 5.75
N GLN A 458 23.27 -26.03 6.15
CA GLN A 458 23.36 -27.45 5.84
C GLN A 458 22.00 -27.97 5.32
N PRO A 459 21.99 -29.04 4.50
CA PRO A 459 20.74 -29.62 3.96
C PRO A 459 19.97 -30.40 5.03
N VAL A 460 19.20 -29.68 5.86
CA VAL A 460 18.31 -30.30 6.86
C VAL A 460 17.02 -30.80 6.19
N ARG A 461 16.72 -32.09 6.38
CA ARG A 461 15.43 -32.69 6.03
C ARG A 461 14.52 -32.71 7.25
N VAL A 462 13.26 -32.36 7.06
CA VAL A 462 12.21 -32.35 8.09
C VAL A 462 11.09 -33.28 7.64
N ASP A 463 10.73 -34.26 8.47
CA ASP A 463 9.61 -35.14 8.16
C ASP A 463 8.30 -34.47 8.61
N ALA A 464 7.64 -33.78 7.66
CA ALA A 464 6.46 -32.97 7.94
C ALA A 464 5.31 -33.79 8.54
N ASP A 465 5.03 -34.99 8.00
CA ASP A 465 4.01 -35.90 8.54
C ASP A 465 4.33 -36.33 9.97
N GLY A 466 5.58 -36.69 10.27
CA GLY A 466 6.02 -37.03 11.62
C GLY A 466 5.89 -35.87 12.61
N MET A 467 6.14 -34.63 12.19
CA MET A 467 5.87 -33.44 13.01
C MET A 467 4.38 -33.18 13.23
N LEU A 468 3.54 -33.33 12.20
CA LEU A 468 2.10 -33.16 12.31
C LEU A 468 1.45 -34.22 13.20
N ALA A 469 1.86 -35.49 13.06
CA ALA A 469 1.36 -36.60 13.88
C ALA A 469 1.75 -36.50 15.37
N ALA A 470 2.80 -35.74 15.70
CA ALA A 470 3.20 -35.44 17.07
C ALA A 470 2.36 -34.32 17.72
N ILE A 471 1.57 -33.56 16.95
CA ILE A 471 0.73 -32.48 17.44
C ILE A 471 -0.69 -33.01 17.68
N GLN A 472 -1.28 -32.71 18.84
CA GLN A 472 -2.66 -33.07 19.17
C GLN A 472 -3.38 -31.91 19.85
N LEU A 473 -4.59 -31.60 19.41
CA LEU A 473 -5.52 -30.74 20.14
C LEU A 473 -6.41 -31.62 21.02
N VAL A 474 -6.40 -31.35 22.32
CA VAL A 474 -7.24 -32.03 23.31
C VAL A 474 -8.27 -31.01 23.83
N PRO A 475 -9.45 -30.89 23.19
CA PRO A 475 -10.49 -29.99 23.67
C PRO A 475 -11.06 -30.47 25.01
N GLU A 476 -11.60 -29.55 25.82
CA GLU A 476 -12.26 -29.91 27.10
C GLU A 476 -13.47 -30.84 26.91
N ARG A 477 -14.10 -30.78 25.73
CA ARG A 477 -15.23 -31.60 25.31
C ARG A 477 -15.05 -32.01 23.85
N GLY A 478 -15.12 -33.31 23.58
CA GLY A 478 -14.98 -33.86 22.23
C GLY A 478 -13.86 -34.91 22.11
N PRO A 479 -13.65 -35.47 20.91
CA PRO A 479 -12.50 -36.32 20.62
C PRO A 479 -11.20 -35.50 20.63
N ARG A 480 -10.05 -36.17 20.79
CA ARG A 480 -8.76 -35.58 20.45
C ARG A 480 -8.68 -35.42 18.94
N LEU A 481 -8.15 -34.28 18.49
CA LEU A 481 -7.90 -34.01 17.08
C LEU A 481 -6.39 -34.07 16.80
N THR A 482 -6.03 -34.67 15.67
CA THR A 482 -4.68 -34.62 15.07
C THR A 482 -4.78 -33.82 13.78
N PRO A 483 -3.75 -33.04 13.38
CA PRO A 483 -3.71 -32.44 12.06
C PRO A 483 -3.88 -33.50 10.97
N ASP A 484 -4.60 -33.15 9.90
CA ASP A 484 -4.71 -34.00 8.73
C ASP A 484 -3.35 -34.11 8.00
N PRO A 485 -3.07 -35.23 7.31
CA PRO A 485 -1.92 -35.37 6.44
C PRO A 485 -1.77 -34.17 5.49
N TRP A 486 -0.54 -33.87 5.07
CA TRP A 486 -0.29 -32.71 4.20
C TRP A 486 0.53 -33.10 2.96
N PRO A 487 -0.10 -33.78 1.97
CA PRO A 487 0.62 -34.37 0.83
C PRO A 487 1.30 -33.36 -0.11
N LEU A 488 0.89 -32.09 -0.07
CA LEU A 488 1.51 -30.97 -0.81
C LEU A 488 2.33 -30.05 0.12
N GLY A 489 2.59 -30.49 1.36
CA GLY A 489 3.44 -29.80 2.31
C GLY A 489 4.93 -29.99 2.02
N PRO A 490 5.80 -29.17 2.66
CA PRO A 490 7.25 -29.24 2.49
C PRO A 490 7.87 -30.44 3.26
N ASP A 491 7.69 -31.65 2.75
CA ASP A 491 8.12 -32.92 3.37
C ASP A 491 9.64 -33.22 3.32
N GLY A 492 10.41 -32.37 2.63
CA GLY A 492 11.85 -32.52 2.44
C GLY A 492 12.27 -33.74 1.61
N ARG A 493 11.34 -34.39 0.90
CA ARG A 493 11.62 -35.49 -0.03
C ARG A 493 11.73 -34.91 -1.44
N ARG A 494 12.65 -35.42 -2.27
CA ARG A 494 12.52 -35.21 -3.72
C ARG A 494 11.27 -35.98 -4.15
N ALA A 495 10.37 -35.34 -4.90
CA ALA A 495 9.10 -35.95 -5.29
C ALA A 495 9.32 -37.26 -6.07
N VAL A 496 9.07 -38.39 -5.41
CA VAL A 496 9.14 -39.72 -6.03
C VAL A 496 7.80 -39.97 -6.71
N SER A 497 7.79 -39.89 -8.05
CA SER A 497 6.58 -39.82 -8.89
C SER A 497 5.50 -40.87 -8.56
N PRO A 498 4.32 -40.44 -8.08
CA PRO A 498 3.12 -41.26 -7.99
C PRO A 498 2.10 -40.83 -9.05
N THR A 499 1.70 -41.74 -9.94
CA THR A 499 0.83 -41.40 -11.07
C THR A 499 -0.57 -40.90 -10.65
N LYS A 500 -1.07 -39.87 -11.37
CA LYS A 500 -2.48 -39.38 -11.45
C LYS A 500 -2.94 -38.23 -10.52
N LEU A 501 -2.03 -37.50 -9.87
CA LEU A 501 -2.32 -36.14 -9.38
C LEU A 501 -1.16 -35.20 -9.76
N PRO A 502 -1.39 -33.88 -9.92
CA PRO A 502 -0.31 -32.89 -10.04
C PRO A 502 0.34 -32.68 -8.66
N THR A 503 1.22 -33.61 -8.27
CA THR A 503 1.81 -33.68 -6.92
C THR A 503 3.04 -32.77 -6.73
N ASP A 504 3.47 -32.03 -7.74
CA ASP A 504 4.50 -31.00 -7.58
C ASP A 504 3.84 -29.65 -7.24
N PRO A 505 4.12 -29.03 -6.08
CA PRO A 505 3.65 -27.70 -5.73
C PRO A 505 3.86 -26.64 -6.82
N ARG A 506 4.95 -26.76 -7.59
CA ARG A 506 5.34 -25.82 -8.67
C ARG A 506 4.45 -25.96 -9.91
N GLN A 507 3.85 -27.13 -10.12
CA GLN A 507 2.80 -27.27 -11.15
C GLN A 507 1.55 -26.48 -10.76
N CYS A 508 1.21 -26.38 -9.47
CA CYS A 508 0.03 -25.62 -9.03
C CYS A 508 0.22 -24.11 -9.17
N GLU A 509 1.38 -23.58 -8.79
CA GLU A 509 1.77 -22.18 -9.02
C GLU A 509 1.92 -21.87 -10.53
N GLY A 510 2.51 -22.80 -11.28
CA GLY A 510 2.62 -22.75 -12.73
C GLY A 510 1.25 -22.71 -13.42
N LEU A 511 0.30 -23.55 -13.01
CA LEU A 511 -1.06 -23.58 -13.55
C LEU A 511 -1.85 -22.30 -13.24
N LEU A 512 -1.73 -21.74 -12.03
CA LEU A 512 -2.37 -20.47 -11.69
C LEU A 512 -1.79 -19.30 -12.50
N THR A 513 -0.46 -19.29 -12.70
CA THR A 513 0.22 -18.30 -13.55
C THR A 513 -0.14 -18.48 -15.03
N GLN A 514 -0.16 -19.71 -15.53
CA GLN A 514 -0.56 -20.04 -16.90
C GLN A 514 -2.03 -19.68 -17.16
N TYR A 515 -2.93 -19.89 -16.20
CA TYR A 515 -4.33 -19.44 -16.28
C TYR A 515 -4.40 -17.91 -16.41
N ASN A 516 -3.69 -17.18 -15.54
CA ASN A 516 -3.63 -15.72 -15.58
C ASN A 516 -3.04 -15.17 -16.90
N VAL A 517 -2.02 -15.82 -17.47
CA VAL A 517 -1.39 -15.45 -18.74
C VAL A 517 -2.27 -15.83 -19.94
N ARG A 518 -2.82 -17.06 -19.99
CA ARG A 518 -3.72 -17.55 -21.06
C ARG A 518 -4.97 -16.67 -21.21
N HIS A 519 -5.46 -16.13 -20.09
CA HIS A 519 -6.62 -15.24 -20.04
C HIS A 519 -6.27 -13.75 -20.08
N LYS A 520 -5.00 -13.39 -20.32
CA LYS A 520 -4.50 -12.01 -20.44
C LYS A 520 -4.86 -11.13 -19.22
N LEU A 521 -4.99 -11.77 -18.05
CA LEU A 521 -5.26 -11.14 -16.76
C LEU A 521 -4.01 -10.49 -16.17
N LEU A 522 -2.84 -11.03 -16.54
CA LEU A 522 -1.52 -10.39 -16.42
C LEU A 522 -1.06 -9.96 -17.82
N SER A 523 -0.31 -8.85 -17.89
CA SER A 523 0.30 -8.39 -19.13
C SER A 523 1.43 -9.33 -19.57
N SER A 524 1.46 -9.72 -20.84
CA SER A 524 2.42 -10.66 -21.40
C SER A 524 3.80 -10.02 -21.64
N SER A 525 4.52 -9.71 -20.57
CA SER A 525 5.95 -9.33 -20.60
C SER A 525 6.89 -10.54 -20.68
N SER A 526 6.35 -11.75 -20.49
CA SER A 526 7.00 -13.01 -20.84
C SER A 526 5.96 -14.06 -21.24
N SER A 527 6.25 -14.79 -22.32
CA SER A 527 5.49 -15.96 -22.76
C SER A 527 6.48 -17.00 -23.26
N VAL A 528 6.66 -18.06 -22.48
CA VAL A 528 7.35 -19.29 -22.93
C VAL A 528 6.27 -20.28 -23.31
N ALA A 529 6.28 -20.75 -24.56
CA ALA A 529 5.57 -21.97 -24.94
C ALA A 529 6.47 -23.17 -24.63
N SER A 530 5.87 -24.26 -24.14
CA SER A 530 6.54 -25.56 -24.02
C SER A 530 6.75 -26.16 -25.44
N ASP A 531 7.72 -27.04 -25.69
CA ASP A 531 7.88 -28.38 -25.11
C ASP A 531 9.35 -28.83 -25.10
N GLY A 532 9.66 -29.91 -24.38
CA GLY A 532 11.01 -30.49 -24.24
C GLY A 532 11.38 -30.72 -22.77
N GLU A 533 11.74 -31.95 -22.42
CA GLU A 533 12.04 -32.36 -21.05
C GLU A 533 13.54 -32.26 -20.73
N ASP A 534 13.95 -31.30 -19.88
CA ASP A 534 14.55 -31.65 -18.57
C ASP A 534 14.60 -30.46 -17.59
N ALA A 535 14.51 -30.73 -16.29
CA ALA A 535 14.16 -29.73 -15.29
C ALA A 535 15.33 -29.29 -14.38
N GLY A 536 16.04 -28.23 -14.78
CA GLY A 536 17.18 -27.61 -14.07
C GLY A 536 16.90 -26.34 -13.24
N HIS A 537 15.75 -26.31 -12.55
CA HIS A 537 15.53 -25.70 -11.22
C HIS A 537 16.21 -24.36 -10.82
N SER A 538 15.44 -23.27 -10.76
CA SER A 538 15.69 -22.14 -9.84
C SER A 538 14.35 -21.51 -9.39
N SER A 539 14.20 -21.14 -8.12
CA SER A 539 12.95 -20.56 -7.58
C SER A 539 12.73 -19.12 -8.03
N PHE A 540 11.56 -18.83 -8.59
CA PHE A 540 11.23 -17.51 -9.14
C PHE A 540 10.82 -16.52 -8.04
N THR A 541 11.74 -15.68 -7.57
CA THR A 541 11.40 -14.61 -6.61
C THR A 541 10.67 -13.47 -7.33
N VAL A 542 9.33 -13.42 -7.19
CA VAL A 542 8.49 -12.34 -7.76
C VAL A 542 8.82 -11.00 -7.08
N ARG A 543 9.77 -10.24 -7.63
CA ARG A 543 9.85 -8.79 -7.40
C ARG A 543 8.67 -8.14 -8.12
N GLY A 544 7.63 -7.79 -7.37
CA GLY A 544 6.51 -7.02 -7.90
C GLY A 544 6.99 -5.73 -8.55
N MET A 545 6.57 -5.48 -9.79
CA MET A 545 6.80 -4.23 -10.50
C MET A 545 6.07 -3.07 -9.80
N THR A 546 6.53 -1.85 -10.07
CA THR A 546 6.08 -0.65 -9.37
C THR A 546 5.85 0.47 -10.40
N ASP A 547 4.64 1.03 -10.47
CA ASP A 547 4.12 1.73 -11.67
C ASP A 547 3.98 3.27 -11.53
N ASN A 548 4.94 4.06 -12.02
CA ASN A 548 4.69 5.46 -12.40
C ASN A 548 4.27 5.53 -13.87
N ALA A 549 3.27 6.36 -14.14
CA ALA A 549 3.18 7.11 -15.38
C ALA A 549 3.47 8.59 -15.09
N ALA A 550 4.26 9.24 -15.94
CA ALA A 550 4.28 10.68 -16.09
C ALA A 550 3.42 11.05 -17.33
N PRO A 551 2.89 12.28 -17.43
CA PRO A 551 2.34 12.79 -18.68
C PRO A 551 3.47 13.19 -19.64
N ASP A 552 3.20 13.12 -20.94
CA ASP A 552 4.05 13.65 -22.01
C ASP A 552 3.79 15.15 -22.24
N ASP A 553 4.72 15.81 -22.93
CA ASP A 553 4.60 17.18 -23.43
C ASP A 553 4.75 17.21 -24.98
N MET A 554 4.39 18.31 -25.63
CA MET A 554 4.13 18.38 -27.08
C MET A 554 4.82 19.54 -27.81
N SER A 555 4.86 19.42 -29.14
CA SER A 555 5.24 20.43 -30.16
C SER A 555 6.69 20.94 -30.23
N ASP A 556 7.42 20.39 -31.22
CA ASP A 556 7.82 21.06 -32.48
C ASP A 556 8.60 22.40 -32.52
N ALA A 557 9.41 22.46 -33.60
CA ALA A 557 9.79 23.63 -34.43
C ALA A 557 11.25 24.16 -34.40
N ASP A 558 11.89 24.00 -35.56
CA ASP A 558 12.65 25.01 -36.31
C ASP A 558 13.98 25.65 -35.82
N SER A 559 15.06 25.14 -36.45
CA SER A 559 15.77 25.83 -37.55
C SER A 559 17.22 26.33 -37.34
N SER A 560 17.99 26.23 -38.45
CA SER A 560 19.27 26.93 -38.72
C SER A 560 20.48 26.53 -37.84
N SER A 561 21.75 26.65 -38.25
CA SER A 561 22.38 26.81 -39.59
C SER A 561 23.88 26.41 -39.48
N ALA A 562 24.63 26.41 -40.59
CA ALA A 562 26.08 26.71 -40.77
C ALA A 562 27.13 26.26 -39.71
N SER A 563 28.36 25.83 -40.04
CA SER A 563 29.13 25.79 -41.30
C SER A 563 30.45 25.00 -41.07
N ASP A 564 31.09 24.55 -42.16
CA ASP A 564 32.54 24.53 -42.52
C ASP A 564 33.64 24.47 -41.40
N ALA A 565 34.85 23.88 -41.57
CA ALA A 565 35.56 23.42 -42.77
C ALA A 565 36.68 22.38 -42.48
N ASP A 566 37.01 21.56 -43.49
CA ASP A 566 38.34 21.23 -44.08
C ASP A 566 39.60 20.74 -43.31
N SER A 567 40.50 20.15 -44.13
CA SER A 567 41.96 19.96 -43.99
C SER A 567 42.54 18.72 -43.26
N ASP A 568 42.64 17.62 -44.01
CA ASP A 568 43.88 16.98 -44.50
C ASP A 568 45.23 17.16 -43.76
N ALA A 569 45.93 16.04 -43.53
CA ALA A 569 47.38 15.87 -43.73
C ALA A 569 47.77 14.37 -43.79
N GLU A 570 48.79 14.02 -44.57
CA GLU A 570 49.30 12.63 -44.76
C GLU A 570 50.66 12.38 -44.05
N SER A 571 51.35 11.28 -44.42
CA SER A 571 52.76 10.90 -44.15
C SER A 571 53.14 10.24 -42.80
N ASP A 572 54.11 9.32 -42.73
CA ASP A 572 54.53 8.27 -43.69
C ASP A 572 55.30 7.13 -42.97
N ASP A 573 55.52 6.03 -43.69
CA ASP A 573 56.39 4.86 -43.50
C ASP A 573 57.33 4.72 -42.28
N SER A 574 57.33 3.55 -41.62
CA SER A 574 58.38 2.52 -41.88
C SER A 574 58.40 1.29 -40.93
N GLN A 575 58.62 0.11 -41.53
CA GLN A 575 59.36 -1.10 -41.06
C GLN A 575 59.11 -1.63 -39.62
N SER A 576 58.35 -2.71 -39.37
CA SER A 576 58.48 -4.13 -39.78
C SER A 576 59.51 -4.99 -39.01
N GLN A 577 59.03 -5.87 -38.11
CA GLN A 577 59.64 -7.18 -37.78
C GLN A 577 58.53 -8.22 -37.51
N ASP A 578 58.85 -9.51 -37.61
CA ASP A 578 57.88 -10.60 -37.80
C ASP A 578 56.95 -10.90 -36.60
N ALA A 579 55.65 -10.91 -36.88
CA ALA A 579 54.63 -11.56 -36.06
C ALA A 579 54.34 -12.98 -36.60
N PRO A 580 53.96 -13.95 -35.74
CA PRO A 580 53.73 -15.33 -36.17
C PRO A 580 52.59 -15.43 -37.20
N ARG A 581 52.78 -16.24 -38.24
CA ARG A 581 51.75 -16.49 -39.26
C ARG A 581 50.43 -16.90 -38.60
N PRO A 582 49.32 -16.19 -38.85
CA PRO A 582 48.03 -16.55 -38.26
C PRO A 582 47.61 -17.96 -38.70
N SER A 583 46.92 -18.68 -37.80
CA SER A 583 46.30 -19.96 -38.17
C SER A 583 45.28 -19.76 -39.30
N GLY A 584 44.97 -20.80 -40.07
CA GLY A 584 43.98 -20.72 -41.16
C GLY A 584 42.59 -20.23 -40.72
N PHE A 585 42.27 -20.34 -39.43
CA PHE A 585 41.07 -19.78 -38.81
C PHE A 585 41.08 -18.24 -38.79
N CYS A 586 42.24 -17.61 -38.59
CA CYS A 586 42.38 -16.16 -38.70
C CYS A 586 42.23 -15.68 -40.14
N THR A 587 42.79 -16.41 -41.12
CA THR A 587 42.57 -16.10 -42.55
C THR A 587 41.09 -16.18 -42.93
N LEU A 588 40.33 -17.08 -42.29
CA LEU A 588 38.87 -17.19 -42.44
C LEU A 588 38.10 -16.04 -41.77
N LEU A 589 38.64 -15.44 -40.71
CA LEU A 589 38.05 -14.30 -39.99
C LEU A 589 38.44 -12.94 -40.58
N CYS A 590 39.55 -12.87 -41.33
CA CYS A 590 40.02 -11.65 -42.01
C CYS A 590 39.52 -11.50 -43.45
N SER A 591 38.56 -12.33 -43.90
CA SER A 591 37.85 -12.10 -45.16
C SER A 591 36.60 -11.25 -44.94
N ASP A 592 36.51 -10.10 -45.62
CA ASP A 592 35.46 -9.06 -45.51
C ASP A 592 34.06 -9.48 -46.03
N GLY A 593 33.64 -10.71 -45.76
CA GLY A 593 32.33 -11.25 -46.12
C GLY A 593 31.65 -12.10 -45.04
N LEU A 594 32.38 -12.59 -44.03
CA LEU A 594 31.88 -13.63 -43.12
C LEU A 594 30.68 -13.20 -42.25
N LEU A 595 30.47 -11.89 -42.08
CA LEU A 595 29.31 -11.32 -41.37
C LEU A 595 28.45 -10.42 -42.27
N ASP A 596 29.04 -9.72 -43.24
CA ASP A 596 28.29 -8.84 -44.14
C ASP A 596 27.52 -9.58 -45.24
N GLU A 597 27.98 -10.74 -45.73
CA GLU A 597 27.17 -11.53 -46.67
C GLU A 597 25.92 -12.14 -46.00
N PRO A 598 25.97 -12.71 -44.78
CA PRO A 598 24.77 -13.05 -44.02
C PRO A 598 23.79 -11.87 -43.86
N ILE A 599 24.28 -10.68 -43.51
CA ILE A 599 23.45 -9.48 -43.32
C ILE A 599 22.87 -8.96 -44.66
N ALA A 600 23.65 -8.96 -45.73
CA ALA A 600 23.18 -8.61 -47.07
C ALA A 600 22.19 -9.65 -47.62
N THR A 601 22.35 -10.92 -47.25
CA THR A 601 21.41 -12.01 -47.58
C THR A 601 20.13 -11.88 -46.77
N LEU A 602 20.20 -11.52 -45.48
CA LEU A 602 19.02 -11.17 -44.67
C LEU A 602 18.24 -10.01 -45.31
N ARG A 603 18.92 -8.93 -45.71
CA ARG A 603 18.30 -7.79 -46.40
C ARG A 603 17.70 -8.16 -47.76
N ARG A 604 18.32 -9.08 -48.52
CA ARG A 604 17.78 -9.62 -49.78
C ARG A 604 16.54 -10.49 -49.53
N ALA A 605 16.58 -11.38 -48.53
CA ALA A 605 15.45 -12.22 -48.12
C ALA A 605 14.25 -11.38 -47.64
N MET A 606 14.47 -10.41 -46.75
CA MET A 606 13.44 -9.46 -46.28
C MET A 606 12.78 -8.66 -47.43
N LYS A 607 13.50 -8.44 -48.54
CA LYS A 607 12.97 -7.74 -49.72
C LYS A 607 12.25 -8.69 -50.70
N ALA A 608 12.58 -9.98 -50.67
CA ALA A 608 11.91 -11.02 -51.47
C ALA A 608 10.63 -11.57 -50.80
N ALA A 609 10.59 -11.62 -49.46
CA ALA A 609 9.50 -12.16 -48.64
C ALA A 609 8.15 -11.40 -48.72
N ASN A 610 8.02 -10.42 -49.61
CA ASN A 610 6.76 -9.73 -49.91
C ASN A 610 5.84 -10.51 -50.89
N LEU A 611 6.25 -11.70 -51.35
CA LEU A 611 5.49 -12.52 -52.30
C LEU A 611 5.51 -14.01 -51.91
N TYR A 612 4.31 -14.60 -51.82
CA TYR A 612 3.97 -16.00 -51.54
C TYR A 612 4.14 -16.51 -50.10
N GLU A 613 3.23 -17.43 -49.73
CA GLU A 613 3.08 -18.02 -48.39
C GLU A 613 3.46 -19.50 -48.39
N GLN A 614 4.25 -19.92 -47.40
CA GLN A 614 4.20 -21.22 -46.72
C GLN A 614 5.09 -21.16 -45.47
N ALA A 615 4.93 -22.09 -44.52
CA ALA A 615 5.53 -21.96 -43.19
C ALA A 615 5.92 -23.29 -42.55
N GLU A 616 7.11 -23.35 -41.94
CA GLU A 616 7.38 -24.24 -40.82
C GLU A 616 8.59 -23.80 -39.96
N SER A 617 8.73 -24.45 -38.79
CA SER A 617 9.81 -24.32 -37.79
C SER A 617 9.89 -23.03 -36.94
N ILE A 618 9.96 -23.25 -35.62
CA ILE A 618 10.59 -22.39 -34.60
C ILE A 618 11.52 -23.24 -33.72
N ALA A 619 11.14 -24.50 -33.49
CA ALA A 619 11.88 -25.49 -32.69
C ALA A 619 13.36 -25.63 -33.08
N ALA A 620 13.71 -25.44 -34.35
CA ALA A 620 15.09 -25.47 -34.83
C ALA A 620 16.01 -24.44 -34.14
N LEU A 621 15.49 -23.30 -33.65
CA LEU A 621 16.26 -22.34 -32.85
C LEU A 621 16.43 -22.78 -31.40
N GLN A 622 15.43 -23.47 -30.81
CA GLN A 622 15.47 -23.88 -29.40
C GLN A 622 16.56 -24.94 -29.16
N VAL A 623 16.69 -25.90 -30.08
CA VAL A 623 17.77 -26.91 -30.11
C VAL A 623 19.18 -26.27 -30.12
N LEU A 624 19.32 -25.07 -30.66
CA LEU A 624 20.61 -24.36 -30.76
C LEU A 624 20.92 -23.48 -29.53
N VAL A 625 19.98 -23.30 -28.59
CA VAL A 625 20.20 -22.58 -27.33
C VAL A 625 20.45 -23.54 -26.15
N GLU A 626 19.94 -24.77 -26.25
CA GLU A 626 20.08 -25.85 -25.26
C GLU A 626 21.51 -26.02 -24.68
N PRO A 627 22.62 -25.96 -25.47
CA PRO A 627 23.98 -26.14 -24.94
C PRO A 627 24.43 -25.10 -23.90
N LEU A 628 23.78 -23.94 -23.82
CA LEU A 628 24.07 -22.89 -22.83
C LEU A 628 23.30 -23.07 -21.52
N GLN A 629 22.19 -23.81 -21.53
CA GLN A 629 21.26 -23.91 -20.40
C GLN A 629 21.92 -24.37 -19.09
N PRO A 630 22.84 -25.37 -19.07
CA PRO A 630 23.52 -25.79 -17.84
C PRO A 630 24.37 -24.69 -17.19
N ALA A 631 25.06 -23.87 -17.99
CA ALA A 631 25.91 -22.79 -17.47
C ALA A 631 25.06 -21.63 -16.90
N VAL A 632 23.90 -21.35 -17.51
CA VAL A 632 22.94 -20.38 -16.99
C VAL A 632 22.32 -20.88 -15.67
N SER A 633 21.87 -22.14 -15.60
CA SER A 633 21.35 -22.73 -14.36
C SER A 633 22.40 -22.72 -13.24
N ALA A 634 23.65 -23.11 -13.52
CA ALA A 634 24.74 -23.10 -12.55
C ALA A 634 24.98 -21.70 -11.95
N PHE A 635 24.95 -20.64 -12.77
CA PHE A 635 25.02 -19.27 -12.25
C PHE A 635 23.81 -18.93 -11.36
N LEU A 636 22.59 -19.26 -11.79
CA LEU A 636 21.36 -18.91 -11.06
C LEU A 636 21.24 -19.58 -9.69
N VAL A 637 21.97 -20.70 -9.45
CA VAL A 637 22.10 -21.35 -8.13
C VAL A 637 23.43 -21.04 -7.41
N ALA A 638 24.23 -20.11 -7.94
CA ALA A 638 25.54 -19.69 -7.44
C ALA A 638 26.63 -20.80 -7.36
N GLU A 639 26.56 -21.80 -8.23
CA GLU A 639 27.58 -22.85 -8.34
C GLU A 639 28.82 -22.41 -9.15
N PRO A 640 30.02 -22.99 -8.89
CA PRO A 640 31.23 -22.62 -9.61
C PRO A 640 31.22 -23.06 -11.08
N ILE A 641 31.09 -22.10 -12.01
CA ILE A 641 31.01 -22.32 -13.47
C ILE A 641 32.29 -22.97 -14.08
N ARG A 642 33.33 -23.22 -13.28
CA ARG A 642 34.66 -23.76 -13.69
C ARG A 642 34.61 -25.10 -14.45
N GLY A 643 33.52 -25.86 -14.39
CA GLY A 643 33.33 -27.10 -15.16
C GLY A 643 32.78 -26.92 -16.59
N PHE A 644 32.29 -25.74 -16.97
CA PHE A 644 31.59 -25.52 -18.23
C PHE A 644 32.48 -24.86 -19.28
N GLY A 645 32.67 -25.53 -20.42
CA GLY A 645 33.38 -25.01 -21.58
C GLY A 645 32.57 -23.93 -22.32
N LEU A 646 32.47 -22.73 -21.74
CA LEU A 646 31.64 -21.63 -22.25
C LEU A 646 31.91 -21.29 -23.74
N SER A 647 33.18 -21.30 -24.16
CA SER A 647 33.54 -21.08 -25.56
C SER A 647 33.04 -22.20 -26.49
N THR A 648 33.02 -23.44 -26.03
CA THR A 648 32.48 -24.60 -26.77
C THR A 648 30.96 -24.53 -26.86
N ALA A 649 30.28 -24.17 -25.77
CA ALA A 649 28.82 -23.99 -25.78
C ALA A 649 28.38 -22.81 -26.65
N TYR A 650 29.14 -21.72 -26.68
CA TYR A 650 28.90 -20.57 -27.56
C TYR A 650 29.11 -20.93 -29.04
N LEU A 651 30.22 -21.60 -29.38
CA LEU A 651 30.54 -22.02 -30.75
C LEU A 651 29.58 -23.10 -31.28
N ASN A 652 29.07 -23.99 -30.42
CA ASN A 652 28.18 -25.07 -30.83
C ASN A 652 26.68 -24.67 -30.84
N GLY A 653 26.31 -23.58 -30.17
CA GLY A 653 24.91 -23.14 -30.07
C GLY A 653 24.64 -21.78 -30.73
N VAL A 654 25.22 -20.71 -30.19
CA VAL A 654 24.91 -19.32 -30.60
C VAL A 654 25.34 -19.04 -32.04
N LEU A 655 26.53 -19.51 -32.44
CA LEU A 655 27.04 -19.27 -33.78
C LEU A 655 26.21 -20.00 -34.87
N PRO A 656 25.87 -21.30 -34.72
CA PRO A 656 24.89 -21.97 -35.60
C PRO A 656 23.50 -21.33 -35.57
N ALA A 657 23.00 -20.87 -34.42
CA ALA A 657 21.71 -20.16 -34.34
C ALA A 657 21.72 -18.87 -35.17
N ALA A 658 22.78 -18.07 -35.06
CA ALA A 658 22.96 -16.87 -35.88
C ALA A 658 23.10 -17.19 -37.38
N GLN A 659 23.75 -18.31 -37.72
CA GLN A 659 23.87 -18.82 -39.10
C GLN A 659 22.56 -19.40 -39.64
N ALA A 660 21.61 -19.79 -38.78
CA ALA A 660 20.28 -20.27 -39.17
C ALA A 660 19.24 -19.14 -39.38
N LEU A 661 19.47 -17.93 -38.83
CA LEU A 661 18.60 -16.76 -39.01
C LEU A 661 18.22 -16.44 -40.48
N PRO A 662 19.11 -16.58 -41.49
CA PRO A 662 18.74 -16.35 -42.89
C PRO A 662 17.69 -17.32 -43.46
N GLY A 663 17.43 -18.43 -42.77
CA GLY A 663 16.35 -19.38 -43.07
C GLY A 663 14.99 -19.01 -42.45
N LEU A 664 14.84 -17.80 -41.88
CA LEU A 664 13.61 -17.35 -41.22
C LEU A 664 12.95 -16.21 -42.00
N TRP A 665 11.71 -16.44 -42.43
CA TRP A 665 11.03 -15.68 -43.48
C TRP A 665 10.01 -14.67 -42.93
N ASN A 666 9.68 -14.75 -41.64
CA ASN A 666 8.68 -13.93 -40.96
C ASN A 666 9.35 -12.87 -40.08
N ALA A 667 9.11 -11.59 -40.36
CA ALA A 667 9.73 -10.46 -39.67
C ALA A 667 9.50 -10.44 -38.14
N VAL A 668 8.34 -10.93 -37.65
CA VAL A 668 8.08 -11.07 -36.22
C VAL A 668 8.99 -12.14 -35.62
N ARG A 669 9.13 -13.29 -36.28
CA ARG A 669 10.01 -14.39 -35.82
C ARG A 669 11.49 -14.05 -35.89
N VAL A 670 11.90 -13.23 -36.86
CA VAL A 670 13.27 -12.69 -36.92
C VAL A 670 13.52 -11.74 -35.74
N ALA A 671 12.56 -10.86 -35.41
CA ALA A 671 12.66 -9.99 -34.25
C ALA A 671 12.60 -10.75 -32.90
N GLU A 672 11.80 -11.81 -32.80
CA GLU A 672 11.79 -12.71 -31.64
C GLU A 672 13.14 -13.42 -31.47
N ALA A 673 13.73 -13.94 -32.56
CA ALA A 673 15.02 -14.61 -32.53
C ALA A 673 16.18 -13.65 -32.19
N ASP A 674 16.19 -12.44 -32.76
CA ASP A 674 17.16 -11.39 -32.43
C ASP A 674 17.04 -10.96 -30.96
N ALA A 675 15.81 -10.75 -30.45
CA ALA A 675 15.58 -10.43 -29.05
C ALA A 675 16.02 -11.55 -28.08
N VAL A 676 15.86 -12.82 -28.47
CA VAL A 676 16.36 -13.99 -27.72
C VAL A 676 17.89 -14.02 -27.71
N LEU A 677 18.54 -13.88 -28.88
CA LEU A 677 20.00 -13.89 -29.00
C LEU A 677 20.66 -12.72 -28.26
N LEU A 678 20.09 -11.52 -28.37
CA LEU A 678 20.52 -10.34 -27.61
C LEU A 678 20.37 -10.56 -26.10
N ARG A 679 19.23 -11.09 -25.63
CA ARG A 679 18.99 -11.35 -24.20
C ARG A 679 20.00 -12.34 -23.63
N TYR A 680 20.22 -13.49 -24.28
CA TYR A 680 21.17 -14.48 -23.80
C TYR A 680 22.63 -14.02 -23.94
N GLY A 681 22.97 -13.30 -25.01
CA GLY A 681 24.30 -12.71 -25.20
C GLY A 681 24.65 -11.67 -24.13
N GLN A 682 23.71 -10.76 -23.82
CA GLN A 682 23.90 -9.76 -22.75
C GLN A 682 24.07 -10.39 -21.37
N MET A 683 23.29 -11.43 -21.11
CA MET A 683 23.34 -12.15 -19.84
C MET A 683 24.70 -12.87 -19.73
N LEU A 684 25.06 -13.73 -20.68
CA LEU A 684 26.31 -14.49 -20.67
C LEU A 684 27.55 -13.58 -20.51
N ALA A 685 27.54 -12.41 -21.15
CA ALA A 685 28.59 -11.41 -21.01
C ALA A 685 28.67 -10.77 -19.61
N THR A 686 27.53 -10.31 -19.06
CA THR A 686 27.49 -9.72 -17.70
C THR A 686 27.93 -10.76 -16.67
N LEU A 687 27.42 -11.99 -16.78
CA LEU A 687 27.76 -13.11 -15.90
C LEU A 687 29.25 -13.48 -15.99
N GLY A 688 29.81 -13.51 -17.20
CA GLY A 688 31.24 -13.75 -17.42
C GLY A 688 32.12 -12.67 -16.78
N LEU A 689 31.74 -11.40 -16.90
CA LEU A 689 32.48 -10.26 -16.34
C LEU A 689 32.40 -10.23 -14.80
N GLU A 690 31.21 -10.43 -14.22
CA GLU A 690 31.03 -10.52 -12.76
C GLU A 690 31.80 -11.72 -12.17
N HIS A 691 31.80 -12.87 -12.87
CA HIS A 691 32.58 -14.03 -12.45
C HIS A 691 34.09 -13.75 -12.52
N PHE A 692 34.56 -13.11 -13.58
CA PHE A 692 35.98 -12.73 -13.76
C PHE A 692 36.46 -11.79 -12.64
N VAL A 693 35.70 -10.72 -12.36
CA VAL A 693 35.99 -9.78 -11.25
C VAL A 693 35.90 -10.47 -9.89
N THR A 694 34.95 -11.39 -9.69
CA THR A 694 34.82 -12.16 -8.44
C THR A 694 35.96 -13.16 -8.23
N GLN A 695 36.46 -13.82 -9.29
CA GLN A 695 37.62 -14.72 -9.21
C GLN A 695 38.90 -13.94 -8.90
N LEU A 696 39.15 -12.81 -9.60
CA LEU A 696 40.28 -11.93 -9.33
C LEU A 696 40.26 -11.43 -7.87
N SER A 697 39.12 -10.94 -7.39
CA SER A 697 38.99 -10.36 -6.05
C SER A 697 38.93 -11.37 -4.90
N ARG A 698 38.63 -12.65 -5.14
CA ARG A 698 38.61 -13.69 -4.08
C ARG A 698 39.83 -14.61 -4.08
N ALA A 699 40.35 -15.00 -5.26
CA ALA A 699 41.46 -15.94 -5.32
C ALA A 699 42.79 -15.29 -4.91
N PHE A 700 43.06 -14.06 -5.36
CA PHE A 700 44.36 -13.42 -5.14
C PHE A 700 44.62 -12.97 -3.70
N PHE A 701 43.60 -12.49 -2.97
CA PHE A 701 43.77 -12.16 -1.55
C PHE A 701 44.08 -13.38 -0.67
N ALA A 702 43.72 -14.60 -1.12
CA ALA A 702 44.07 -15.83 -0.42
C ALA A 702 45.48 -16.35 -0.76
N SER A 703 46.10 -15.87 -1.84
CA SER A 703 47.43 -16.30 -2.31
C SER A 703 48.49 -15.20 -2.27
N TYR A 704 48.17 -14.00 -1.77
CA TYR A 704 49.06 -12.82 -1.78
C TYR A 704 50.32 -12.97 -0.90
N SER A 705 50.42 -14.06 -0.13
CA SER A 705 51.58 -14.43 0.68
C SER A 705 52.66 -15.21 -0.10
N ASP A 706 52.43 -15.60 -1.36
CA ASP A 706 53.44 -16.21 -2.24
C ASP A 706 53.64 -15.39 -3.53
N PRO A 707 54.74 -14.62 -3.65
CA PRO A 707 55.02 -13.80 -4.83
C PRO A 707 55.38 -14.61 -6.09
N HIS A 708 55.57 -15.94 -5.99
CA HIS A 708 55.86 -16.82 -7.13
C HIS A 708 54.63 -17.58 -7.65
N ALA A 709 53.48 -17.50 -6.96
CA ALA A 709 52.26 -18.22 -7.33
C ALA A 709 51.38 -17.51 -8.39
N SER A 710 51.71 -16.29 -8.83
CA SER A 710 50.91 -15.50 -9.78
C SER A 710 51.35 -15.69 -11.24
N PRO A 711 50.49 -16.19 -12.14
CA PRO A 711 50.76 -16.21 -13.58
C PRO A 711 50.45 -14.88 -14.30
N ILE A 712 50.00 -13.82 -13.60
CA ILE A 712 49.57 -12.54 -14.22
C ILE A 712 50.28 -11.35 -13.54
N PRO A 713 51.38 -10.83 -14.11
CA PRO A 713 52.19 -9.78 -13.46
C PRO A 713 51.47 -8.46 -13.18
N TRP A 714 50.59 -7.99 -14.07
CA TRP A 714 49.90 -6.71 -13.88
C TRP A 714 48.85 -6.75 -12.76
N VAL A 715 48.27 -7.92 -12.47
CA VAL A 715 47.34 -8.09 -11.33
C VAL A 715 48.09 -7.94 -10.00
N HIS A 716 49.33 -8.43 -9.92
CA HIS A 716 50.19 -8.21 -8.76
C HIS A 716 50.56 -6.72 -8.62
N LYS A 717 50.90 -6.03 -9.72
CA LYS A 717 51.14 -4.58 -9.72
C LYS A 717 49.90 -3.78 -9.26
N LEU A 718 48.70 -4.19 -9.67
CA LEU A 718 47.42 -3.59 -9.23
C LEU A 718 47.18 -3.71 -7.73
N TYR A 719 47.33 -4.91 -7.17
CA TYR A 719 47.17 -5.11 -5.73
C TYR A 719 48.27 -4.46 -4.90
N ALA A 720 49.50 -4.41 -5.42
CA ALA A 720 50.61 -3.69 -4.78
C ALA A 720 50.28 -2.20 -4.72
N TRP A 721 50.08 -1.54 -5.86
CA TRP A 721 49.73 -0.12 -5.94
C TRP A 721 48.55 0.27 -5.04
N ALA A 722 47.49 -0.55 -4.98
CA ALA A 722 46.35 -0.24 -4.14
C ALA A 722 46.65 -0.38 -2.64
N THR A 723 47.43 -1.40 -2.26
CA THR A 723 47.85 -1.62 -0.87
C THR A 723 48.83 -0.54 -0.41
N GLU A 724 49.77 -0.14 -1.26
CA GLU A 724 50.72 0.95 -0.99
C GLU A 724 50.02 2.30 -0.89
N THR A 725 49.11 2.62 -1.83
CA THR A 725 48.26 3.82 -1.75
C THR A 725 47.51 3.91 -0.42
N VAL A 726 46.94 2.79 0.06
CA VAL A 726 46.20 2.75 1.33
C VAL A 726 47.10 2.75 2.56
N ARG A 727 48.32 2.22 2.46
CA ARG A 727 49.35 2.27 3.50
C ARG A 727 49.88 3.69 3.71
N ASP A 728 50.04 4.43 2.62
CA ASP A 728 50.75 5.71 2.58
C ASP A 728 49.81 6.93 2.73
N MET A 729 48.52 6.70 2.96
CA MET A 729 47.55 7.74 3.35
C MET A 729 47.91 8.39 4.71
N PRO A 730 47.89 9.74 4.82
CA PRO A 730 48.21 10.43 6.07
C PRO A 730 47.16 10.15 7.15
N SER A 731 47.62 9.90 8.38
CA SER A 731 46.76 9.50 9.52
C SER A 731 46.02 10.64 10.22
N ASP A 732 46.33 11.89 9.89
CA ASP A 732 45.80 13.07 10.58
C ASP A 732 45.59 14.21 9.55
N GLY A 733 44.34 14.56 9.23
CA GLY A 733 44.06 15.72 8.36
C GLY A 733 42.73 15.77 7.61
N ALA A 734 41.66 16.18 8.30
CA ALA A 734 40.47 16.93 7.84
C ALA A 734 39.65 16.58 6.56
N SER A 735 40.20 15.96 5.51
CA SER A 735 39.45 15.68 4.26
C SER A 735 38.64 14.39 4.34
N THR A 736 37.39 14.42 3.86
CA THR A 736 36.50 13.25 3.78
C THR A 736 36.65 12.45 2.49
N SER A 737 37.44 12.92 1.52
CA SER A 737 37.77 12.20 0.30
C SER A 737 39.21 12.44 -0.15
N LEU A 738 39.90 11.37 -0.55
CA LEU A 738 41.18 11.42 -1.24
C LEU A 738 40.99 11.06 -2.71
N THR A 739 41.48 11.92 -3.60
CA THR A 739 41.57 11.62 -5.03
C THR A 739 42.88 10.88 -5.31
N VAL A 740 42.78 9.63 -5.72
CA VAL A 740 43.92 8.76 -6.04
C VAL A 740 44.08 8.68 -7.55
N THR A 741 45.33 8.81 -8.03
CA THR A 741 45.66 8.65 -9.46
C THR A 741 46.10 7.21 -9.76
N PHE A 742 45.44 6.60 -10.75
CA PHE A 742 45.68 5.25 -11.25
C PHE A 742 46.13 5.32 -12.72
N SER A 743 47.24 4.65 -13.08
CA SER A 743 47.73 4.61 -14.47
C SER A 743 48.41 3.28 -14.79
N PRO A 744 47.76 2.38 -15.55
CA PRO A 744 48.30 1.05 -15.84
C PRO A 744 49.37 1.03 -16.94
N SER A 745 49.63 2.12 -17.67
CA SER A 745 50.61 2.14 -18.78
C SER A 745 52.05 1.82 -18.35
N SER A 746 52.39 2.09 -17.09
CA SER A 746 53.69 1.69 -16.50
C SER A 746 53.80 0.19 -16.20
N TRP A 747 52.72 -0.59 -16.41
CA TRP A 747 52.64 -1.99 -15.97
C TRP A 747 52.80 -2.99 -17.09
N ASP A 748 52.28 -2.68 -18.28
CA ASP A 748 52.43 -3.43 -19.54
C ASP A 748 52.24 -2.46 -20.72
N GLY A 749 53.04 -2.60 -21.78
CA GLY A 749 52.97 -1.74 -22.96
C GLY A 749 51.68 -1.88 -23.78
N ALA A 750 50.90 -2.95 -23.59
CA ALA A 750 49.56 -3.08 -24.16
C ALA A 750 48.52 -2.13 -23.52
N PHE A 751 48.85 -1.47 -22.41
CA PHE A 751 47.99 -0.51 -21.74
C PHE A 751 48.37 0.92 -22.14
N GLY A 752 47.52 1.57 -22.97
CA GLY A 752 47.74 2.96 -23.37
C GLY A 752 47.78 3.95 -22.20
N GLU A 753 48.32 5.15 -22.44
CA GLU A 753 48.64 6.20 -21.45
C GLU A 753 47.43 6.87 -20.76
N GLN A 754 46.38 6.12 -20.45
CA GLN A 754 45.17 6.62 -19.83
C GLN A 754 45.32 6.67 -18.31
N VAL A 755 45.20 7.88 -17.77
CA VAL A 755 45.24 8.17 -16.33
C VAL A 755 43.81 8.30 -15.81
N PHE A 756 43.52 7.67 -14.67
CA PHE A 756 42.21 7.68 -14.01
C PHE A 756 42.32 8.32 -12.62
N HIS A 757 41.33 9.10 -12.23
CA HIS A 757 41.25 9.70 -10.89
C HIS A 757 40.08 9.08 -10.12
N LEU A 758 40.39 8.36 -9.04
CA LEU A 758 39.45 7.61 -8.21
C LEU A 758 39.18 8.35 -6.91
N GLN A 759 37.97 8.24 -6.34
CA GLN A 759 37.57 8.99 -5.15
C GLN A 759 37.34 8.06 -3.96
N LEU A 760 38.39 7.85 -3.15
CA LEU A 760 38.30 7.06 -1.94
C LEU A 760 37.75 7.91 -0.79
N LYS A 761 36.55 7.57 -0.30
CA LYS A 761 35.86 8.31 0.78
C LYS A 761 36.19 7.72 2.15
N HIS A 762 36.67 8.56 3.07
CA HIS A 762 37.07 8.16 4.42
C HIS A 762 35.94 8.47 5.44
N LYS A 763 35.79 7.64 6.48
CA LYS A 763 34.85 7.92 7.58
C LYS A 763 35.45 8.90 8.60
N ARG A 764 34.61 9.62 9.35
CA ARG A 764 35.01 10.84 10.08
C ARG A 764 36.09 10.68 11.16
N ASP A 765 36.33 9.47 11.68
CA ASP A 765 37.10 9.28 12.92
C ASP A 765 38.63 9.15 12.72
N GLY A 766 39.12 9.45 11.51
CA GLY A 766 40.54 9.71 11.20
C GLY A 766 41.52 8.53 11.31
N ARG A 767 41.13 7.35 11.83
CA ARG A 767 42.06 6.25 12.13
C ARG A 767 41.59 4.90 11.61
N PHE A 768 42.21 4.43 10.52
CA PHE A 768 42.21 3.00 10.14
C PHE A 768 42.87 2.17 11.24
N ARG A 769 42.08 1.47 12.07
CA ARG A 769 42.54 0.56 13.14
C ARG A 769 41.49 -0.54 13.34
N PRO A 770 41.40 -1.50 12.41
CA PRO A 770 42.49 -2.47 12.23
C PRO A 770 42.94 -2.67 10.77
N GLU A 771 43.92 -3.56 10.59
CA GLU A 771 44.41 -4.04 9.29
C GLU A 771 43.29 -4.50 8.34
N THR A 772 42.22 -5.08 8.88
CA THR A 772 41.00 -5.48 8.15
C THR A 772 40.34 -4.33 7.38
N GLU A 773 40.38 -3.10 7.91
CA GLU A 773 39.82 -1.92 7.24
C GLU A 773 40.73 -1.43 6.11
N ARG A 774 42.05 -1.53 6.27
CA ARG A 774 43.02 -1.21 5.21
C ARG A 774 42.87 -2.18 4.04
N ASN A 775 42.77 -3.48 4.32
CA ASN A 775 42.53 -4.50 3.30
C ASN A 775 41.19 -4.28 2.56
N ARG A 776 40.14 -3.85 3.28
CA ARG A 776 38.86 -3.46 2.68
C ARG A 776 38.95 -2.19 1.83
N ALA A 777 39.72 -1.18 2.25
CA ALA A 777 39.95 0.03 1.47
C ALA A 777 40.77 -0.25 0.21
N ALA A 778 41.75 -1.16 0.27
CA ALA A 778 42.50 -1.62 -0.91
C ALA A 778 41.61 -2.42 -1.88
N GLN A 779 40.69 -3.26 -1.37
CA GLN A 779 39.67 -3.94 -2.17
C GLN A 779 38.75 -2.96 -2.91
N GLU A 780 38.26 -1.94 -2.20
CA GLU A 780 37.44 -0.86 -2.79
C GLU A 780 38.23 -0.09 -3.86
N LEU A 781 39.49 0.26 -3.60
CA LEU A 781 40.33 0.99 -4.54
C LEU A 781 40.65 0.16 -5.81
N VAL A 782 40.89 -1.15 -5.68
CA VAL A 782 41.05 -2.05 -6.84
C VAL A 782 39.74 -2.19 -7.61
N TYR A 783 38.59 -2.31 -6.92
CA TYR A 783 37.29 -2.34 -7.57
C TYR A 783 37.01 -1.05 -8.35
N GLN A 784 37.32 0.13 -7.78
CA GLN A 784 37.19 1.41 -8.46
C GLN A 784 38.18 1.56 -9.63
N ALA A 785 39.42 1.10 -9.49
CA ALA A 785 40.42 1.13 -10.57
C ALA A 785 39.95 0.28 -11.76
N LEU A 786 39.53 -0.96 -11.52
CA LEU A 786 38.98 -1.84 -12.56
C LEU A 786 37.67 -1.27 -13.14
N SER A 787 36.79 -0.71 -12.32
CA SER A 787 35.53 -0.11 -12.78
C SER A 787 35.72 1.14 -13.63
N ALA A 788 36.71 1.98 -13.31
CA ALA A 788 37.09 3.14 -14.12
C ALA A 788 37.74 2.71 -15.44
N TRP A 789 38.63 1.72 -15.39
CA TRP A 789 39.38 1.20 -16.54
C TRP A 789 38.50 0.46 -17.55
N PHE A 790 37.62 -0.44 -17.09
CA PHE A 790 36.59 -1.06 -17.92
C PHE A 790 35.42 -0.09 -18.23
N GLY A 791 35.38 1.07 -17.57
CA GLY A 791 34.43 2.14 -17.84
C GLY A 791 32.97 1.78 -17.51
N LEU A 792 32.78 1.15 -16.35
CA LEU A 792 31.50 0.80 -15.73
C LEU A 792 30.81 2.00 -15.02
N GLY A 793 31.40 3.21 -15.13
CA GLY A 793 30.85 4.47 -14.63
C GLY A 793 30.21 5.35 -15.72
N ASN A 794 29.57 6.44 -15.30
CA ASN A 794 28.60 7.23 -16.07
C ASN A 794 29.20 8.25 -17.07
N GLU A 795 30.14 7.88 -17.95
CA GLU A 795 30.82 8.85 -18.84
C GLU A 795 30.83 8.54 -20.36
N LEU A 796 31.30 9.54 -21.13
CA LEU A 796 30.86 9.89 -22.49
C LEU A 796 31.28 8.96 -23.67
N PRO A 797 30.56 9.03 -24.82
CA PRO A 797 30.75 8.14 -25.97
C PRO A 797 32.14 8.07 -26.61
N ALA A 798 32.97 9.12 -26.49
CA ALA A 798 34.33 9.12 -27.05
C ALA A 798 35.16 7.92 -26.57
N ARG A 799 34.97 7.49 -25.30
CA ARG A 799 35.65 6.33 -24.72
C ARG A 799 35.23 4.99 -25.33
N ARG A 800 34.17 4.93 -26.16
CA ARG A 800 33.77 3.71 -26.91
C ARG A 800 34.80 3.34 -27.98
N ARG A 801 35.41 4.33 -28.65
CA ARG A 801 36.47 4.09 -29.66
C ARG A 801 37.75 3.51 -29.03
N PHE A 802 38.12 3.98 -27.84
CA PHE A 802 39.24 3.41 -27.07
C PHE A 802 38.97 1.95 -26.65
N ARG A 803 37.74 1.60 -26.27
CA ARG A 803 37.36 0.21 -25.94
C ARG A 803 37.55 -0.74 -27.12
N TYR A 804 37.23 -0.32 -28.36
CA TYR A 804 37.51 -1.12 -29.56
C TYR A 804 39.02 -1.40 -29.75
N ALA A 805 39.86 -0.37 -29.60
CA ALA A 805 41.32 -0.52 -29.70
C ALA A 805 41.90 -1.41 -28.58
N LEU A 806 41.45 -1.23 -27.34
CA LEU A 806 41.92 -2.02 -26.19
C LEU A 806 41.45 -3.48 -26.26
N SER A 807 40.20 -3.75 -26.67
CA SER A 807 39.73 -5.12 -26.88
C SER A 807 40.50 -5.82 -28.00
N ARG A 808 40.90 -5.11 -29.06
CA ARG A 808 41.78 -5.63 -30.11
C ARG A 808 43.16 -5.99 -29.56
N ALA A 809 43.83 -5.06 -28.87
CA ALA A 809 45.13 -5.31 -28.25
C ALA A 809 45.12 -6.49 -27.25
N LEU A 810 44.03 -6.66 -26.49
CA LEU A 810 43.88 -7.77 -25.54
C LEU A 810 43.56 -9.12 -26.22
N VAL A 811 42.91 -9.12 -27.39
CA VAL A 811 42.80 -10.31 -28.26
C VAL A 811 44.19 -10.69 -28.79
N ASP A 812 44.88 -9.72 -29.40
CA ASP A 812 46.16 -9.92 -30.09
C ASP A 812 47.28 -10.38 -29.13
N ALA A 813 47.31 -9.87 -27.90
CA ALA A 813 48.38 -10.16 -26.93
C ALA A 813 48.19 -11.45 -26.11
N TYR A 814 46.95 -11.92 -25.88
CA TYR A 814 46.69 -12.96 -24.85
C TYR A 814 45.86 -14.16 -25.31
N GLY A 815 45.18 -14.12 -26.46
CA GLY A 815 44.60 -15.32 -27.10
C GLY A 815 43.58 -16.15 -26.30
N THR A 816 43.00 -15.64 -25.21
CA THR A 816 42.06 -16.41 -24.36
C THR A 816 40.61 -16.34 -24.86
N SER A 817 39.90 -17.47 -24.80
CA SER A 817 38.56 -17.60 -25.39
C SER A 817 37.44 -16.81 -24.68
N LEU A 818 37.67 -16.33 -23.46
CA LEU A 818 36.70 -15.50 -22.71
C LEU A 818 36.59 -14.06 -23.25
N ILE A 819 37.64 -13.54 -23.89
CA ILE A 819 37.66 -12.17 -24.44
C ILE A 819 36.79 -12.03 -25.70
N LEU A 820 36.49 -13.14 -26.39
CA LEU A 820 35.73 -13.18 -27.64
C LEU A 820 34.30 -12.58 -27.54
N ALA A 821 33.73 -12.48 -26.34
CA ALA A 821 32.42 -11.86 -26.13
C ALA A 821 32.44 -10.32 -26.26
N ALA A 822 33.58 -9.65 -26.02
CA ALA A 822 33.65 -8.21 -25.82
C ALA A 822 33.04 -7.33 -26.95
N PRO A 823 33.23 -7.63 -28.26
CA PRO A 823 32.66 -6.80 -29.34
C PRO A 823 31.12 -6.75 -29.33
N LEU A 824 30.48 -7.84 -28.92
CA LEU A 824 29.01 -7.95 -28.84
C LEU A 824 28.47 -7.10 -27.67
N VAL A 825 29.14 -7.15 -26.51
CA VAL A 825 28.84 -6.31 -25.35
C VAL A 825 28.88 -4.83 -25.72
N ILE A 826 29.92 -4.42 -26.45
CA ILE A 826 30.13 -3.01 -26.82
C ILE A 826 28.96 -2.50 -27.66
N ARG A 827 28.49 -3.25 -28.68
CA ARG A 827 27.31 -2.86 -29.48
C ARG A 827 26.02 -2.76 -28.66
N MET A 828 25.81 -3.64 -27.66
CA MET A 828 24.61 -3.56 -26.81
C MET A 828 24.54 -2.27 -25.97
N PHE A 829 25.68 -1.67 -25.63
CA PHE A 829 25.73 -0.36 -24.96
C PHE A 829 25.61 0.84 -25.90
N GLU A 830 25.46 0.64 -27.22
CA GLU A 830 25.33 1.75 -28.17
C GLU A 830 23.92 2.36 -28.24
N ARG A 831 22.86 1.62 -27.85
CA ARG A 831 21.45 2.07 -27.87
C ARG A 831 20.63 1.69 -26.62
N PRO A 832 20.77 2.40 -25.48
CA PRO A 832 19.99 2.13 -24.28
C PRO A 832 18.60 2.81 -24.31
N HIS A 833 17.54 2.08 -24.66
CA HIS A 833 16.15 2.59 -24.64
C HIS A 833 15.47 2.60 -23.25
N GLY A 834 16.23 2.47 -22.15
CA GLY A 834 15.70 2.41 -20.79
C GLY A 834 15.57 3.78 -20.10
N LYS A 835 14.45 4.50 -20.31
CA LYS A 835 14.20 5.81 -19.64
C LYS A 835 12.83 6.00 -18.95
N HIS A 836 11.92 5.03 -19.01
CA HIS A 836 10.50 5.22 -18.62
C HIS A 836 9.96 4.23 -17.56
N PHE A 837 10.64 4.05 -16.42
CA PHE A 837 10.03 3.43 -15.22
C PHE A 837 10.54 4.06 -13.90
N LYS A 838 9.61 4.46 -13.03
CA LYS A 838 9.74 4.83 -11.60
C LYS A 838 8.43 4.38 -10.89
N ALA A 839 8.12 4.78 -9.64
CA ALA A 839 6.85 4.44 -8.97
C ALA A 839 6.34 5.44 -7.90
N PRO A 840 5.02 5.46 -7.57
CA PRO A 840 4.40 6.42 -6.64
C PRO A 840 3.79 5.78 -5.36
N SER A 841 3.61 6.58 -4.30
CA SER A 841 3.13 6.09 -2.99
C SER A 841 2.08 6.98 -2.28
N ARG A 842 0.80 6.73 -2.61
CA ARG A 842 -0.43 6.80 -1.75
C ARG A 842 -0.43 7.73 -0.50
N SER A 843 -1.44 8.61 -0.36
CA SER A 843 -2.27 8.73 0.88
C SER A 843 -3.65 9.41 0.68
N LYS A 844 -4.51 9.37 1.72
CA LYS A 844 -5.88 9.95 1.89
C LYS A 844 -6.11 10.22 3.40
N LYS A 845 -7.14 10.94 3.92
CA LYS A 845 -8.43 11.45 3.37
C LYS A 845 -8.55 12.99 3.62
N ALA A 846 -9.47 13.66 4.35
CA ALA A 846 -10.67 13.31 5.13
C ALA A 846 -11.63 14.54 5.35
N LEU A 847 -12.95 14.29 5.21
CA LEU A 847 -14.13 14.67 6.04
C LEU A 847 -14.12 15.91 6.99
N ARG A 848 -15.22 16.64 7.27
CA ARG A 848 -16.65 16.67 6.81
C ARG A 848 -17.36 17.93 7.41
N PRO A 849 -18.32 18.59 6.73
CA PRO A 849 -19.19 19.61 7.36
C PRO A 849 -20.38 19.03 8.16
N ALA A 850 -21.13 18.07 7.60
CA ALA A 850 -22.40 17.57 8.16
C ALA A 850 -22.26 16.60 9.37
N HIS A 851 -21.27 16.84 10.22
CA HIS A 851 -21.26 16.37 11.61
C HIS A 851 -21.88 17.40 12.58
N VAL A 852 -22.23 18.60 12.09
CA VAL A 852 -22.81 19.72 12.84
C VAL A 852 -24.29 19.52 13.15
N ASP A 853 -25.10 19.08 12.19
CA ASP A 853 -26.57 19.21 12.23
C ASP A 853 -27.31 18.11 13.03
N ARG A 854 -26.70 17.59 14.11
CA ARG A 854 -27.36 16.71 15.11
C ARG A 854 -26.98 17.06 16.56
N LEU A 855 -26.89 18.36 16.83
CA LEU A 855 -27.05 18.94 18.18
C LEU A 855 -28.40 19.69 18.35
N CYS A 856 -29.26 19.61 17.34
CA CYS A 856 -30.62 20.17 17.26
C CYS A 856 -31.54 19.03 16.78
N ASP A 857 -32.70 18.70 17.36
CA ASP A 857 -33.42 19.29 18.51
C ASP A 857 -33.98 18.21 19.47
N GLU A 858 -34.69 18.65 20.53
CA GLU A 858 -34.96 17.90 21.78
C GLU A 858 -36.12 16.87 21.78
N GLY A 859 -36.19 16.01 22.81
CA GLY A 859 -37.13 14.86 22.87
C GLY A 859 -37.63 14.36 24.26
N HIS A 860 -37.70 15.22 25.28
CA HIS A 860 -38.59 15.13 26.46
C HIS A 860 -39.01 13.75 27.09
N SER A 861 -38.31 13.35 28.17
CA SER A 861 -38.84 12.78 29.45
C SER A 861 -39.72 11.50 29.50
N ASN A 862 -39.22 10.44 30.15
CA ASN A 862 -39.63 9.98 31.52
C ASN A 862 -39.21 8.51 31.84
N GLY A 863 -38.68 8.23 33.05
CA GLY A 863 -38.49 6.85 33.56
C GLY A 863 -37.32 6.65 34.54
N PRO A 864 -37.53 6.50 35.87
CA PRO A 864 -36.45 6.47 36.87
C PRO A 864 -36.02 5.05 37.27
N ALA A 865 -34.93 4.54 36.69
CA ALA A 865 -34.27 3.31 37.16
C ALA A 865 -32.74 3.21 36.89
N SER A 866 -32.18 3.96 35.92
CA SER A 866 -30.79 3.78 35.43
C SER A 866 -29.72 4.62 36.16
N GLN A 867 -30.03 5.16 37.34
CA GLN A 867 -29.40 6.39 37.84
C GLN A 867 -28.07 6.24 38.61
N LEU A 868 -27.41 5.07 38.60
CA LEU A 868 -26.13 4.86 39.31
C LEU A 868 -24.93 4.42 38.44
N ALA A 869 -25.13 3.95 37.20
CA ALA A 869 -24.04 3.47 36.35
C ALA A 869 -23.57 4.51 35.31
N MET A 870 -24.46 5.43 34.91
CA MET A 870 -24.26 6.33 33.76
C MET A 870 -23.72 7.73 34.14
N GLN A 871 -23.36 7.95 35.40
CA GLN A 871 -23.04 9.28 35.95
C GLN A 871 -21.54 9.47 36.26
N ARG A 872 -20.65 8.95 35.39
CA ARG A 872 -19.18 9.10 35.52
C ARG A 872 -18.45 9.74 34.34
N THR A 873 -19.14 10.06 33.25
CA THR A 873 -18.78 11.21 32.41
C THR A 873 -19.49 12.43 32.98
N VAL A 874 -18.96 12.99 34.08
CA VAL A 874 -19.43 14.28 34.59
C VAL A 874 -18.67 15.35 33.84
N ASP A 875 -19.40 16.21 33.14
CA ASP A 875 -18.85 17.25 32.28
C ASP A 875 -17.75 18.06 32.98
N ARG A 876 -16.72 18.42 32.21
CA ARG A 876 -15.78 19.46 32.61
C ARG A 876 -16.44 20.76 32.19
N GLU A 877 -16.93 21.53 33.16
CA GLU A 877 -17.35 22.90 32.91
C GLU A 877 -16.16 23.65 32.30
N PHE A 878 -16.36 24.17 31.08
CA PHE A 878 -15.39 25.02 30.41
C PHE A 878 -15.77 26.47 30.70
N SER A 879 -14.85 27.25 31.25
CA SER A 879 -15.18 28.57 31.79
C SER A 879 -14.12 29.61 31.48
N LEU A 880 -14.56 30.83 31.15
CA LEU A 880 -13.67 31.99 31.03
C LEU A 880 -13.05 32.39 32.39
N ALA A 881 -13.55 31.85 33.51
CA ALA A 881 -12.89 31.98 34.82
C ALA A 881 -11.52 31.29 34.89
N ASP A 882 -11.23 30.31 34.02
CA ASP A 882 -9.91 29.67 33.93
C ASP A 882 -8.87 30.55 33.17
N VAL A 883 -9.26 31.68 32.56
CA VAL A 883 -8.39 32.53 31.74
C VAL A 883 -7.09 32.98 32.43
N PRO A 884 -7.08 33.46 33.70
CA PRO A 884 -5.84 33.88 34.36
C PRO A 884 -4.82 32.74 34.52
N ARG A 885 -5.32 31.53 34.81
CA ARG A 885 -4.51 30.31 34.93
C ARG A 885 -4.04 29.80 33.57
N ALA A 886 -4.91 29.91 32.55
CA ALA A 886 -4.55 29.59 31.18
C ALA A 886 -3.47 30.55 30.64
N CYS A 887 -3.53 31.82 31.02
CA CYS A 887 -2.51 32.83 30.74
C CYS A 887 -1.16 32.45 31.35
N GLU A 888 -1.11 32.14 32.66
CA GLU A 888 0.13 31.70 33.34
C GLU A 888 0.83 30.57 32.58
N HIS A 889 0.08 29.53 32.19
CA HIS A 889 0.60 28.40 31.42
C HIS A 889 1.15 28.81 30.04
N VAL A 890 0.50 29.72 29.32
CA VAL A 890 0.91 30.17 27.97
C VAL A 890 2.10 31.12 28.03
N VAL A 891 2.07 32.12 28.92
CA VAL A 891 3.19 33.06 29.16
C VAL A 891 4.43 32.30 29.58
N ARG A 892 4.30 31.33 30.50
CA ARG A 892 5.40 30.46 30.91
C ARG A 892 5.93 29.62 29.76
N PHE A 893 5.05 28.99 28.98
CA PHE A 893 5.43 28.20 27.81
C PHE A 893 6.19 29.03 26.76
N LEU A 894 5.79 30.28 26.54
CA LEU A 894 6.49 31.23 25.67
C LEU A 894 7.88 31.58 26.25
N ARG A 895 7.96 32.06 27.50
CA ARG A 895 9.21 32.48 28.15
C ARG A 895 10.23 31.34 28.35
N GLU A 896 9.76 30.13 28.66
CA GLU A 896 10.63 28.94 28.71
C GLU A 896 11.10 28.54 27.31
N SER A 897 10.25 28.63 26.28
CA SER A 897 10.65 28.34 24.90
C SER A 897 11.63 29.38 24.36
N ALA A 898 11.45 30.67 24.66
CA ALA A 898 12.29 31.77 24.18
C ALA A 898 13.78 31.62 24.57
N GLN A 899 14.10 30.83 25.59
CA GLN A 899 15.48 30.47 25.95
C GLN A 899 16.22 29.73 24.81
N LEU A 900 15.48 29.11 23.87
CA LEU A 900 16.03 28.49 22.66
C LEU A 900 16.43 29.49 21.56
N LEU A 901 16.22 30.80 21.76
CA LEU A 901 16.74 31.85 20.87
C LEU A 901 18.24 32.11 21.10
N ASP A 902 18.76 31.73 22.27
CA ASP A 902 20.18 31.64 22.55
C ASP A 902 20.71 30.26 22.13
N ASP A 903 21.52 30.23 21.07
CA ASP A 903 22.11 28.99 20.56
C ASP A 903 22.98 28.28 21.61
N SER A 904 23.56 29.03 22.56
CA SER A 904 24.38 28.49 23.65
C SER A 904 23.57 27.86 24.79
N PHE A 905 22.24 28.00 24.79
CA PHE A 905 21.38 27.44 25.82
C PHE A 905 21.38 25.91 25.82
N ASP A 906 21.81 25.32 26.95
CA ASP A 906 21.81 23.88 27.16
C ASP A 906 20.40 23.35 27.51
N VAL A 907 19.89 22.48 26.64
CA VAL A 907 18.59 21.82 26.80
C VAL A 907 18.66 20.52 27.62
N SER A 908 19.85 20.06 28.02
CA SER A 908 20.03 18.76 28.70
C SER A 908 19.16 18.61 29.96
N GLY A 909 18.98 19.70 30.72
CA GLY A 909 18.13 19.74 31.91
C GLY A 909 16.62 19.82 31.65
N SER A 910 16.16 20.02 30.41
CA SER A 910 14.75 20.30 30.10
C SER A 910 14.24 19.52 28.89
N ARG A 911 13.66 18.33 29.14
CA ARG A 911 12.99 17.48 28.14
C ARG A 911 11.98 18.24 27.24
N PRO A 912 11.15 19.18 27.74
CA PRO A 912 10.25 19.94 26.88
C PRO A 912 11.00 20.87 25.90
N LEU A 913 12.07 21.53 26.35
CA LEU A 913 12.88 22.40 25.49
C LEU A 913 13.74 21.60 24.50
N ALA A 914 14.28 20.45 24.90
CA ALA A 914 14.94 19.52 23.99
C ALA A 914 14.00 19.04 22.87
N HIS A 915 12.73 18.73 23.21
CA HIS A 915 11.71 18.38 22.22
C HIS A 915 11.39 19.53 21.25
N ILE A 916 11.35 20.78 21.73
CA ILE A 916 11.14 21.94 20.84
C ILE A 916 12.38 22.18 19.96
N LYS A 917 13.60 22.13 20.53
CA LYS A 917 14.88 22.29 19.80
C LYS A 917 15.06 21.23 18.71
N SER A 918 14.45 20.04 18.84
CA SER A 918 14.49 19.00 17.79
C SER A 918 13.65 19.30 16.54
N SER A 919 12.76 20.29 16.55
CA SER A 919 12.08 20.79 15.35
C SER A 919 11.48 22.17 15.57
N LEU A 920 12.30 23.22 15.46
CA LEU A 920 11.88 24.59 15.77
C LEU A 920 10.69 25.03 14.90
N ASP A 921 10.74 24.97 13.57
CA ASP A 921 9.58 25.33 12.73
C ASP A 921 8.34 24.44 12.99
N GLY A 922 8.55 23.19 13.43
CA GLY A 922 7.49 22.24 13.79
C GLY A 922 6.81 22.52 15.13
N LEU A 923 7.54 23.02 16.13
CA LEU A 923 7.19 22.99 17.56
C LEU A 923 7.43 24.31 18.34
N PHE A 924 8.22 25.25 17.82
CA PHE A 924 8.54 26.52 18.48
C PHE A 924 7.35 27.48 18.47
N PRO A 925 6.93 28.04 19.62
CA PRO A 925 5.67 28.77 19.72
C PRO A 925 5.73 30.23 19.23
N ILE A 926 6.90 30.84 19.15
CA ILE A 926 7.04 32.20 18.61
C ILE A 926 7.29 32.07 17.09
N LYS A 927 6.21 32.08 16.30
CA LYS A 927 6.22 31.77 14.85
C LYS A 927 7.32 32.51 14.10
N GLU A 928 7.41 33.82 14.28
CA GLU A 928 8.30 34.68 13.51
C GLU A 928 9.78 34.56 13.90
N LEU A 929 10.06 33.94 15.05
CA LEU A 929 11.42 33.66 15.51
C LEU A 929 11.85 32.19 15.26
N ALA A 930 11.04 31.38 14.59
CA ALA A 930 11.47 30.06 14.10
C ALA A 930 12.42 30.20 12.88
N PRO A 931 13.35 29.25 12.64
CA PRO A 931 14.41 29.39 11.63
C PRO A 931 13.92 29.77 10.22
N TYR A 932 12.92 29.06 9.68
CA TYR A 932 12.38 29.38 8.36
C TYR A 932 11.79 30.79 8.32
N ARG A 933 11.10 31.25 9.37
CA ARG A 933 10.44 32.57 9.40
C ARG A 933 11.42 33.72 9.65
N ARG A 934 12.45 33.54 10.50
CA ARG A 934 13.54 34.53 10.66
C ARG A 934 14.24 34.78 9.33
N HIS A 935 14.45 33.71 8.57
CA HIS A 935 15.04 33.77 7.24
C HIS A 935 14.10 34.42 6.21
N ALA A 936 12.87 33.91 6.07
CA ALA A 936 11.84 34.39 5.15
C ALA A 936 11.21 35.76 5.50
N THR A 937 11.70 36.44 6.54
CA THR A 937 11.31 37.82 6.91
C THR A 937 12.50 38.75 7.13
N ARG A 938 13.73 38.29 6.81
CA ARG A 938 14.94 39.11 6.82
C ARG A 938 14.85 40.20 5.75
N ALA A 939 15.36 41.39 6.03
CA ALA A 939 15.47 42.46 5.04
C ALA A 939 16.20 41.99 3.77
N GLY A 940 15.58 42.16 2.59
CA GLY A 940 16.05 41.64 1.30
C GLY A 940 15.64 40.19 0.97
N HIS A 941 15.05 39.46 1.91
CA HIS A 941 14.56 38.08 1.75
C HIS A 941 13.05 37.93 2.07
N GLY A 942 12.40 39.02 2.50
CA GLY A 942 11.01 39.03 2.94
C GLY A 942 10.02 39.38 1.83
N LEU A 943 8.82 38.81 1.93
CA LEU A 943 7.65 39.31 1.19
C LEU A 943 7.32 40.74 1.65
N THR A 944 7.11 41.66 0.69
CA THR A 944 6.54 42.99 0.93
C THR A 944 5.22 43.14 0.18
N LEU A 945 4.40 44.11 0.57
CA LEU A 945 3.14 44.44 -0.09
C LEU A 945 3.30 44.65 -1.60
N GLU A 946 4.30 45.43 -2.00
CA GLU A 946 4.60 45.77 -3.39
C GLU A 946 5.00 44.52 -4.18
N LEU A 947 5.80 43.66 -3.56
CA LEU A 947 6.27 42.41 -4.16
C LEU A 947 5.10 41.43 -4.38
N VAL A 948 4.22 41.21 -3.40
CA VAL A 948 3.09 40.26 -3.53
C VAL A 948 1.93 40.75 -4.41
N GLN A 949 1.94 42.02 -4.82
CA GLN A 949 1.09 42.54 -5.89
C GLN A 949 1.63 42.19 -7.31
N THR A 950 2.80 41.56 -7.40
CA THR A 950 3.38 40.99 -8.65
C THR A 950 3.25 39.47 -8.68
N ARG A 951 3.30 38.86 -9.88
CA ARG A 951 3.33 37.40 -10.06
C ARG A 951 4.46 36.76 -9.25
N SER A 952 5.65 37.35 -9.27
CA SER A 952 6.85 36.91 -8.55
C SER A 952 6.63 36.77 -7.04
N GLY A 953 6.04 37.77 -6.40
CA GLY A 953 5.77 37.73 -4.96
C GLY A 953 4.62 36.80 -4.57
N ALA A 954 3.54 36.77 -5.36
CA ALA A 954 2.45 35.82 -5.15
C ALA A 954 2.91 34.37 -5.32
N PHE A 955 3.74 34.10 -6.35
CA PHE A 955 4.42 32.82 -6.55
C PHE A 955 5.30 32.46 -5.36
N SER A 956 6.14 33.39 -4.89
CA SER A 956 7.02 33.19 -3.74
C SER A 956 6.24 32.83 -2.46
N ALA A 957 5.10 33.50 -2.21
CA ALA A 957 4.22 33.17 -1.09
C ALA A 957 3.60 31.76 -1.21
N LEU A 958 3.15 31.38 -2.41
CA LEU A 958 2.56 30.06 -2.68
C LEU A 958 3.61 28.94 -2.61
N LEU A 959 4.77 29.10 -3.26
CA LEU A 959 5.88 28.16 -3.26
C LEU A 959 6.47 27.99 -1.85
N GLY A 960 6.59 29.10 -1.11
CA GLY A 960 7.01 29.13 0.29
C GLY A 960 6.19 28.17 1.15
N ARG A 961 4.86 28.17 1.01
CA ARG A 961 3.96 27.33 1.81
C ARG A 961 3.69 25.94 1.23
N THR A 962 3.55 25.79 -0.08
CA THR A 962 3.29 24.48 -0.72
C THR A 962 4.52 23.59 -0.73
N CYS A 963 5.72 24.16 -0.95
CA CYS A 963 6.97 23.44 -1.15
C CYS A 963 7.98 23.69 -0.01
N LEU A 964 8.49 24.91 0.10
CA LEU A 964 9.73 25.21 0.85
C LEU A 964 9.59 25.16 2.38
N PHE A 965 8.40 25.37 2.94
CA PHE A 965 8.24 25.46 4.41
C PHE A 965 8.75 24.22 5.14
N ASN A 966 9.63 24.46 6.13
CA ASN A 966 10.33 23.48 6.95
C ASN A 966 11.19 22.48 6.13
N SER A 967 11.75 22.92 4.99
CA SER A 967 12.78 22.19 4.23
C SER A 967 14.18 22.76 4.51
N PRO A 968 15.24 21.94 4.56
CA PRO A 968 16.61 22.40 4.78
C PRO A 968 17.09 23.45 3.77
N CYS A 969 16.94 23.20 2.46
CA CYS A 969 17.49 24.07 1.42
C CYS A 969 16.83 25.45 1.37
N ALA A 970 15.64 25.63 1.95
CA ALA A 970 14.99 26.95 2.02
C ALA A 970 15.83 28.00 2.77
N LEU A 971 16.76 27.58 3.64
CA LEU A 971 17.67 28.47 4.37
C LEU A 971 18.86 28.96 3.51
N ASP A 972 19.09 28.36 2.34
CA ASP A 972 20.20 28.70 1.45
C ASP A 972 19.82 29.74 0.38
N HIS A 973 18.53 30.02 0.18
CA HIS A 973 18.01 30.98 -0.83
C HIS A 973 17.23 32.13 -0.21
N SER A 974 16.95 33.20 -0.95
CA SER A 974 16.11 34.33 -0.50
C SER A 974 14.65 33.98 -0.18
N VAL A 975 14.19 32.77 -0.52
CA VAL A 975 12.78 32.29 -0.64
C VAL A 975 11.84 33.18 -1.47
N VAL A 976 12.38 34.23 -2.11
CA VAL A 976 11.73 35.08 -3.11
C VAL A 976 12.31 34.72 -4.47
N PHE A 977 11.44 34.55 -5.46
CA PHE A 977 11.81 34.17 -6.82
C PHE A 977 11.12 35.12 -7.80
N ALA A 978 11.89 35.67 -8.74
CA ALA A 978 11.41 36.51 -9.83
C ALA A 978 10.44 35.73 -10.74
N ASP A 979 10.77 34.48 -11.02
CA ASP A 979 10.01 33.59 -11.89
C ASP A 979 10.25 32.11 -11.58
N MET A 980 9.60 31.24 -12.37
CA MET A 980 9.74 29.80 -12.28
C MET A 980 11.15 29.30 -12.67
N ASP A 981 11.87 30.04 -13.53
CA ASP A 981 13.20 29.64 -14.00
C ASP A 981 14.27 29.91 -12.93
N GLU A 982 14.16 30.99 -12.15
CA GLU A 982 14.98 31.20 -10.95
C GLU A 982 14.70 30.12 -9.89
N ALA A 983 13.43 29.78 -9.65
CA ALA A 983 13.07 28.71 -8.73
C ALA A 983 13.61 27.34 -9.17
N GLN A 984 13.54 27.03 -10.46
CA GLN A 984 14.08 25.80 -11.02
C GLN A 984 15.62 25.81 -11.06
N GLY A 985 16.26 26.95 -11.35
CA GLY A 985 17.70 27.13 -11.25
C GLY A 985 18.24 26.94 -9.82
N PHE A 986 17.48 27.39 -8.81
CA PHE A 986 17.76 27.08 -7.40
C PHE A 986 17.63 25.57 -7.12
N ARG A 987 16.61 24.88 -7.63
CA ARG A 987 16.48 23.42 -7.52
C ARG A 987 17.64 22.68 -8.19
N ASP A 988 18.05 23.13 -9.37
CA ASP A 988 19.08 22.49 -10.21
C ASP A 988 20.51 22.85 -9.79
N SER A 989 20.68 23.86 -8.93
CA SER A 989 21.95 24.13 -8.23
C SER A 989 22.34 23.01 -7.26
N TYR A 990 21.39 22.16 -6.85
CA TYR A 990 21.64 20.98 -6.00
C TYR A 990 21.09 19.70 -6.66
N PRO A 991 21.62 19.29 -7.82
CA PRO A 991 21.06 18.19 -8.61
C PRO A 991 21.31 16.81 -7.98
N HIS A 992 22.12 16.78 -6.93
CA HIS A 992 22.46 15.60 -6.13
C HIS A 992 21.59 15.43 -4.88
N LEU A 993 20.81 16.45 -4.49
CA LEU A 993 19.91 16.37 -3.35
C LEU A 993 18.52 15.85 -3.77
N PRO A 994 17.88 14.97 -2.97
CA PRO A 994 16.50 14.53 -3.21
C PRO A 994 15.50 15.65 -2.92
N ASP A 995 14.30 15.55 -3.49
CA ASP A 995 13.23 16.54 -3.32
C ASP A 995 12.80 16.75 -1.86
N THR A 996 13.13 15.82 -0.94
CA THR A 996 12.88 15.98 0.50
C THR A 996 13.64 17.13 1.15
N GLU A 997 14.79 17.53 0.58
CA GLU A 997 15.58 18.65 1.09
C GLU A 997 15.01 20.01 0.66
N PHE A 998 14.20 20.02 -0.40
CA PHE A 998 13.46 21.18 -0.92
C PHE A 998 12.00 21.22 -0.44
N VAL A 999 11.42 20.06 -0.16
CA VAL A 999 10.00 19.89 0.16
C VAL A 999 9.84 18.84 1.26
N ASN A 1000 9.71 19.29 2.50
CA ASN A 1000 9.47 18.40 3.63
C ASN A 1000 8.02 17.87 3.60
N PRO A 1001 7.76 16.59 3.31
CA PRO A 1001 6.40 16.06 3.20
C PRO A 1001 5.64 16.01 4.54
N SER A 1002 6.36 16.20 5.66
CA SER A 1002 5.81 16.10 7.02
C SER A 1002 5.50 17.44 7.69
N ALA A 1003 5.80 18.57 7.05
CA ALA A 1003 5.76 19.90 7.67
C ALA A 1003 4.39 20.29 8.29
N TYR A 1004 3.29 19.77 7.72
CA TYR A 1004 1.91 19.98 8.19
C TYR A 1004 1.27 18.70 8.75
N GLY A 1005 2.07 17.70 9.12
CA GLY A 1005 1.63 16.36 9.50
C GLY A 1005 1.83 15.35 8.36
N ARG A 1006 1.18 14.17 8.43
CA ARG A 1006 1.38 13.09 7.45
C ARG A 1006 0.67 13.35 6.12
N THR A 1007 1.28 14.18 5.27
CA THR A 1007 0.81 14.49 3.90
C THR A 1007 1.74 13.90 2.85
N ASN A 1008 1.37 12.78 2.23
CA ASN A 1008 2.24 12.02 1.30
C ASN A 1008 2.31 12.62 -0.13
N HIS A 1009 2.01 13.90 -0.28
CA HIS A 1009 1.76 14.50 -1.60
C HIS A 1009 2.55 15.79 -1.87
N ARG A 1010 3.20 16.43 -0.88
CA ARG A 1010 4.03 17.63 -1.17
C ARG A 1010 5.21 17.19 -2.05
N SER A 1011 5.45 17.90 -3.15
CA SER A 1011 6.51 17.60 -4.12
C SER A 1011 6.95 18.89 -4.80
N TRP A 1012 8.22 18.96 -5.23
CA TRP A 1012 8.72 20.10 -6.00
C TRP A 1012 7.96 20.32 -7.31
N ALA A 1013 7.34 19.27 -7.87
CA ALA A 1013 6.52 19.36 -9.08
C ALA A 1013 5.31 20.31 -8.97
N HIS A 1014 4.91 20.71 -7.75
CA HIS A 1014 3.80 21.66 -7.54
C HIS A 1014 4.23 23.13 -7.65
N SER A 1015 5.54 23.39 -7.79
CA SER A 1015 6.10 24.73 -8.08
C SER A 1015 5.46 25.35 -9.32
N PHE A 1016 5.39 24.61 -10.43
CA PHE A 1016 4.73 25.06 -11.66
C PHE A 1016 3.26 25.42 -11.44
N SER A 1017 2.52 24.62 -10.66
CA SER A 1017 1.13 24.95 -10.29
C SER A 1017 1.02 26.21 -9.41
N CYS A 1018 2.05 26.54 -8.62
CA CYS A 1018 2.11 27.80 -7.89
C CYS A 1018 2.42 28.98 -8.81
N TRP A 1019 3.25 28.78 -9.84
CA TRP A 1019 3.59 29.82 -10.81
C TRP A 1019 2.39 30.21 -11.67
N GLU A 1020 1.61 29.23 -12.14
CA GLU A 1020 0.39 29.47 -12.93
C GLU A 1020 -0.72 30.13 -12.11
N ALA A 1021 -0.86 29.75 -10.84
CA ALA A 1021 -1.83 30.34 -9.92
C ALA A 1021 -1.43 31.73 -9.36
N ALA A 1022 -0.21 32.19 -9.65
CA ALA A 1022 0.32 33.41 -9.05
C ALA A 1022 -0.27 34.70 -9.63
N ASP A 1023 -0.67 34.73 -10.91
CA ASP A 1023 -1.31 35.91 -11.51
C ASP A 1023 -2.71 36.16 -10.92
N ASP A 1024 -3.55 35.11 -10.81
CA ASP A 1024 -4.86 35.14 -10.14
C ASP A 1024 -4.72 35.76 -8.72
N LEU A 1025 -3.76 35.28 -7.93
CA LEU A 1025 -3.53 35.74 -6.56
C LEU A 1025 -2.98 37.18 -6.51
N ALA A 1026 -2.00 37.52 -7.35
CA ALA A 1026 -1.44 38.87 -7.42
C ALA A 1026 -2.49 39.90 -7.87
N GLU A 1027 -3.37 39.53 -8.81
CA GLU A 1027 -4.47 40.37 -9.25
C GLU A 1027 -5.55 40.54 -8.18
N PHE A 1028 -5.93 39.46 -7.48
CA PHE A 1028 -6.85 39.53 -6.35
C PHE A 1028 -6.33 40.50 -5.27
N ILE A 1029 -5.07 40.33 -4.84
CA ILE A 1029 -4.41 41.21 -3.85
C ILE A 1029 -4.45 42.66 -4.33
N ARG A 1030 -3.95 42.93 -5.54
CA ARG A 1030 -3.87 44.27 -6.13
C ARG A 1030 -5.24 44.96 -6.27
N LYS A 1031 -6.31 44.20 -6.49
CA LYS A 1031 -7.67 44.72 -6.61
C LYS A 1031 -8.35 45.03 -5.27
N GLY A 1032 -8.20 44.17 -4.26
CA GLY A 1032 -8.95 44.30 -3.00
C GLY A 1032 -8.15 44.84 -1.81
N HIS A 1033 -6.86 45.14 -1.96
CA HIS A 1033 -6.06 45.77 -0.90
C HIS A 1033 -6.65 47.14 -0.45
N PRO A 1034 -6.58 47.52 0.85
CA PRO A 1034 -7.14 48.78 1.36
C PRO A 1034 -6.68 50.08 0.69
N THR A 1035 -5.55 50.10 -0.02
CA THR A 1035 -5.09 51.28 -0.78
C THR A 1035 -5.61 51.35 -2.23
N ALA A 1036 -6.34 50.33 -2.70
CA ALA A 1036 -6.90 50.31 -4.05
C ALA A 1036 -8.11 51.28 -4.15
N PRO A 1037 -8.07 52.30 -5.04
CA PRO A 1037 -9.13 53.30 -5.09
C PRO A 1037 -10.41 52.76 -5.74
N GLY A 1038 -11.48 52.65 -4.94
CA GLY A 1038 -12.85 52.40 -5.43
C GLY A 1038 -13.27 50.92 -5.53
N SER A 1039 -12.46 49.98 -5.04
CA SER A 1039 -12.86 48.58 -4.89
C SER A 1039 -13.45 48.30 -3.50
N ALA A 1040 -14.22 47.22 -3.38
CA ALA A 1040 -14.54 46.64 -2.08
C ALA A 1040 -13.31 45.91 -1.54
N HIS A 1041 -12.91 46.23 -0.31
CA HIS A 1041 -11.77 45.56 0.33
C HIS A 1041 -12.15 44.13 0.74
N TYR A 1042 -11.27 43.16 0.49
CA TYR A 1042 -11.50 41.77 0.93
C TYR A 1042 -11.19 41.61 2.43
N THR A 1043 -11.90 40.68 3.07
CA THR A 1043 -11.59 40.21 4.42
C THR A 1043 -10.47 39.15 4.40
N PHE A 1044 -9.96 38.77 5.57
CA PHE A 1044 -9.02 37.65 5.65
C PHE A 1044 -9.64 36.30 5.23
N PRO A 1045 -10.89 35.95 5.62
CA PRO A 1045 -11.61 34.81 5.07
C PRO A 1045 -11.75 34.81 3.55
N ASP A 1046 -12.01 35.95 2.92
CA ASP A 1046 -12.12 36.04 1.45
C ASP A 1046 -10.80 35.67 0.77
N LEU A 1047 -9.66 36.16 1.28
CA LEU A 1047 -8.33 35.79 0.79
C LEU A 1047 -8.03 34.30 1.01
N VAL A 1048 -8.43 33.73 2.14
CA VAL A 1048 -8.30 32.28 2.41
C VAL A 1048 -9.18 31.44 1.49
N ALA A 1049 -10.38 31.91 1.14
CA ALA A 1049 -11.25 31.26 0.17
C ALA A 1049 -10.68 31.34 -1.25
N GLU A 1050 -10.13 32.49 -1.65
CA GLU A 1050 -9.50 32.67 -2.95
C GLU A 1050 -8.25 31.78 -3.11
N ILE A 1051 -7.37 31.73 -2.11
CA ILE A 1051 -6.18 30.86 -2.14
C ILE A 1051 -6.58 29.37 -2.23
N GLN A 1052 -7.75 28.97 -1.71
CA GLN A 1052 -8.32 27.64 -1.94
C GLN A 1052 -8.89 27.46 -3.37
N ARG A 1053 -9.45 28.51 -3.98
CA ARG A 1053 -9.96 28.50 -5.37
C ARG A 1053 -8.87 28.17 -6.39
N LEU A 1054 -7.61 28.51 -6.10
CA LEU A 1054 -6.44 28.24 -6.96
C LEU A 1054 -6.20 26.74 -7.24
N ARG A 1055 -6.76 25.81 -6.46
CA ARG A 1055 -6.71 24.34 -6.68
C ARG A 1055 -5.31 23.72 -6.81
N ILE A 1056 -4.26 24.43 -6.39
CA ILE A 1056 -2.88 23.94 -6.39
C ILE A 1056 -2.78 22.59 -5.65
N PRO A 1057 -2.10 21.57 -6.20
CA PRO A 1057 -1.96 20.29 -5.52
C PRO A 1057 -1.38 20.45 -4.11
N THR A 1058 -1.97 19.72 -3.15
CA THR A 1058 -1.70 19.79 -1.70
C THR A 1058 -2.13 21.04 -0.94
N LEU A 1059 -2.54 22.12 -1.63
CA LEU A 1059 -3.09 23.30 -0.99
C LEU A 1059 -4.50 22.97 -0.44
N GLY A 1060 -4.53 22.53 0.82
CA GLY A 1060 -5.75 22.40 1.62
C GLY A 1060 -6.00 23.64 2.49
N PRO A 1061 -7.13 23.69 3.22
CA PRO A 1061 -7.53 24.87 4.00
C PRO A 1061 -6.46 25.40 4.97
N LEU A 1062 -5.70 24.51 5.63
CA LEU A 1062 -4.59 24.90 6.50
C LEU A 1062 -3.44 25.59 5.76
N ILE A 1063 -3.11 25.16 4.54
CA ILE A 1063 -2.06 25.81 3.74
C ILE A 1063 -2.57 27.17 3.25
N ALA A 1064 -3.83 27.25 2.80
CA ALA A 1064 -4.44 28.52 2.42
C ALA A 1064 -4.45 29.54 3.55
N PHE A 1065 -4.86 29.14 4.76
CA PHE A 1065 -4.79 29.95 5.97
C PHE A 1065 -3.35 30.42 6.25
N LEU A 1066 -2.36 29.54 6.17
CA LEU A 1066 -0.96 29.88 6.46
C LEU A 1066 -0.28 30.73 5.37
N THR A 1067 -0.77 30.70 4.12
CA THR A 1067 -0.38 31.66 3.07
C THR A 1067 -1.02 33.02 3.32
N ALA A 1068 -2.33 33.08 3.60
CA ALA A 1068 -3.02 34.33 3.94
C ALA A 1068 -2.42 34.98 5.20
N ALA A 1069 -2.07 34.20 6.22
CA ALA A 1069 -1.40 34.65 7.44
C ALA A 1069 -0.05 35.34 7.14
N ASP A 1070 0.75 34.77 6.23
CA ASP A 1070 2.03 35.36 5.84
C ASP A 1070 1.83 36.61 4.94
N LEU A 1071 0.74 36.67 4.16
CA LEU A 1071 0.34 37.85 3.39
C LEU A 1071 -0.15 39.00 4.29
N ALA A 1072 -0.96 38.71 5.32
CA ALA A 1072 -1.37 39.70 6.32
C ALA A 1072 -0.16 40.33 7.04
N GLN A 1073 0.84 39.50 7.38
CA GLN A 1073 2.08 39.96 8.03
C GLN A 1073 2.99 40.82 7.13
N CYS A 1074 2.80 40.83 5.80
CA CYS A 1074 3.45 41.79 4.90
C CYS A 1074 2.53 42.98 4.51
N GLY A 1075 1.38 43.12 5.16
CA GLY A 1075 0.40 44.18 4.92
C GLY A 1075 -0.60 43.91 3.80
N ALA A 1076 -0.43 42.81 3.04
CA ALA A 1076 -1.26 42.50 1.87
C ALA A 1076 -2.67 41.97 2.22
N ALA A 1077 -3.02 41.87 3.50
CA ALA A 1077 -4.35 41.58 3.99
C ALA A 1077 -4.56 42.25 5.36
N PRO A 1078 -5.80 42.53 5.78
CA PRO A 1078 -6.08 42.82 7.18
C PRO A 1078 -5.61 41.66 8.06
N MET A 1079 -5.09 41.98 9.26
CA MET A 1079 -4.86 40.99 10.30
C MET A 1079 -6.22 40.39 10.71
N PRO A 1080 -6.40 39.06 10.73
CA PRO A 1080 -7.68 38.46 11.13
C PRO A 1080 -7.95 38.69 12.61
N ASP A 1081 -9.23 38.82 12.94
CA ASP A 1081 -9.68 38.80 14.33
C ASP A 1081 -9.85 37.35 14.84
N PHE A 1082 -10.29 37.20 16.09
CA PHE A 1082 -10.49 35.88 16.69
C PHE A 1082 -11.74 35.14 16.22
N SER A 1083 -12.69 35.82 15.56
CA SER A 1083 -13.84 35.21 14.89
C SER A 1083 -13.38 34.57 13.57
N ASP A 1084 -12.60 35.28 12.77
CA ASP A 1084 -11.96 34.76 11.55
C ASP A 1084 -11.12 33.50 11.86
N ILE A 1085 -10.23 33.60 12.87
CA ILE A 1085 -9.40 32.47 13.30
C ILE A 1085 -10.25 31.30 13.81
N ALA A 1086 -11.30 31.55 14.60
CA ALA A 1086 -12.17 30.52 15.14
C ALA A 1086 -13.06 29.83 14.10
N ALA A 1087 -13.41 30.53 13.02
CA ALA A 1087 -14.19 30.02 11.89
C ALA A 1087 -13.31 29.20 10.92
N LEU A 1088 -12.10 29.67 10.65
CA LEU A 1088 -11.19 29.04 9.68
C LEU A 1088 -10.38 27.86 10.24
N LEU A 1089 -10.16 27.77 11.56
CA LEU A 1089 -9.34 26.72 12.19
C LEU A 1089 -10.02 25.97 13.36
N ASP A 1090 -10.54 24.78 13.08
CA ASP A 1090 -11.03 23.80 14.08
C ASP A 1090 -9.91 22.81 14.51
N ALA A 1091 -8.72 23.34 14.81
CA ALA A 1091 -7.48 22.55 14.85
C ALA A 1091 -6.67 22.64 16.16
N GLY A 1092 -5.38 22.94 16.08
CA GLY A 1092 -4.43 22.82 17.18
C GLY A 1092 -4.73 23.79 18.33
N ALA A 1093 -4.98 25.06 18.04
CA ALA A 1093 -5.29 26.05 19.06
C ALA A 1093 -6.65 25.80 19.74
N ALA A 1094 -7.68 25.36 19.02
CA ALA A 1094 -8.96 24.92 19.59
C ALA A 1094 -8.78 23.78 20.62
N ARG A 1095 -7.90 22.81 20.30
CA ARG A 1095 -7.51 21.74 21.22
C ARG A 1095 -6.65 22.23 22.40
N ALA A 1096 -5.97 23.37 22.27
CA ALA A 1096 -5.26 24.00 23.38
C ALA A 1096 -6.24 24.62 24.39
N LEU A 1097 -7.20 25.41 23.92
CA LEU A 1097 -8.28 26.00 24.73
C LEU A 1097 -8.97 24.93 25.60
N GLY A 1098 -9.45 23.85 24.99
CA GLY A 1098 -10.09 22.74 25.71
C GLY A 1098 -9.19 21.95 26.68
N ARG A 1099 -7.86 22.04 26.52
CA ARG A 1099 -6.92 21.50 27.52
C ARG A 1099 -6.74 22.48 28.69
N LEU A 1100 -6.57 23.77 28.38
CA LEU A 1100 -6.44 24.86 29.35
C LEU A 1100 -7.68 24.97 30.25
N GLY A 1101 -8.89 24.67 29.73
CA GLY A 1101 -10.16 24.74 30.47
C GLY A 1101 -11.17 25.71 29.86
N LEU A 1102 -10.84 26.30 28.72
CA LEU A 1102 -11.64 27.34 28.09
C LEU A 1102 -12.68 26.77 27.12
N PRO A 1103 -13.82 27.45 26.93
CA PRO A 1103 -14.80 27.13 25.90
C PRO A 1103 -14.15 27.02 24.51
N HIS A 1104 -14.56 26.01 23.72
CA HIS A 1104 -13.96 25.76 22.40
C HIS A 1104 -14.84 24.95 21.42
N HIS A 1105 -16.10 24.68 21.79
CA HIS A 1105 -16.96 23.74 21.05
C HIS A 1105 -17.65 24.37 19.84
N SER A 1106 -18.06 25.63 19.93
CA SER A 1106 -18.53 26.45 18.80
C SER A 1106 -17.47 27.45 18.34
N VAL A 1107 -17.69 28.05 17.17
CA VAL A 1107 -16.89 29.19 16.67
C VAL A 1107 -16.93 30.35 17.66
N GLN A 1108 -18.10 30.66 18.23
CA GLN A 1108 -18.25 31.73 19.21
C GLN A 1108 -17.45 31.45 20.49
N ASP A 1109 -17.54 30.22 21.03
CA ASP A 1109 -16.78 29.81 22.22
C ASP A 1109 -15.27 30.01 22.02
N ARG A 1110 -14.77 29.61 20.85
CA ARG A 1110 -13.36 29.78 20.47
C ARG A 1110 -12.98 31.23 20.34
N SER A 1111 -13.77 32.04 19.62
CA SER A 1111 -13.51 33.47 19.44
C SER A 1111 -13.40 34.18 20.78
N THR A 1112 -14.42 34.05 21.64
CA THR A 1112 -14.44 34.68 22.97
C THR A 1112 -13.29 34.20 23.86
N SER A 1113 -12.93 32.92 23.77
CA SER A 1113 -11.84 32.34 24.57
C SER A 1113 -10.45 32.69 24.06
N TYR A 1114 -10.27 32.86 22.75
CA TYR A 1114 -9.04 33.41 22.17
C TYR A 1114 -8.88 34.87 22.58
N GLU A 1115 -9.91 35.69 22.43
CA GLU A 1115 -9.88 37.12 22.77
C GLU A 1115 -9.55 37.35 24.25
N ALA A 1116 -10.27 36.68 25.16
CA ALA A 1116 -10.04 36.80 26.59
C ALA A 1116 -8.65 36.30 27.02
N LEU A 1117 -8.16 35.21 26.44
CA LEU A 1117 -6.83 34.68 26.73
C LEU A 1117 -5.71 35.52 26.09
N TYR A 1118 -5.92 36.06 24.88
CA TYR A 1118 -4.97 36.94 24.21
C TYR A 1118 -4.76 38.22 25.03
N ALA A 1119 -5.84 38.90 25.43
CA ALA A 1119 -5.74 40.12 26.24
C ALA A 1119 -5.04 39.88 27.59
N ALA A 1120 -5.28 38.72 28.22
CA ALA A 1120 -4.60 38.32 29.43
C ALA A 1120 -3.09 38.09 29.21
N VAL A 1121 -2.70 37.36 28.15
CA VAL A 1121 -1.30 37.11 27.80
C VAL A 1121 -0.59 38.41 27.38
N GLU A 1122 -1.24 39.24 26.58
CA GLU A 1122 -0.72 40.54 26.15
C GLU A 1122 -0.48 41.50 27.32
N THR A 1123 -1.24 41.40 28.41
CA THR A 1123 -1.01 42.17 29.64
C THR A 1123 0.23 41.69 30.40
N GLU A 1124 0.49 40.37 30.41
CA GLU A 1124 1.63 39.76 31.10
C GLU A 1124 2.95 39.83 30.31
N LEU A 1125 2.90 40.02 28.99
CA LEU A 1125 4.08 40.22 28.14
C LEU A 1125 4.53 41.68 28.13
N THR A 1126 5.84 41.89 28.31
CA THR A 1126 6.49 43.21 28.26
C THR A 1126 6.42 43.83 26.86
N ALA A 1127 6.66 45.13 26.76
CA ALA A 1127 6.73 45.82 25.47
C ALA A 1127 7.83 45.23 24.56
N ASP A 1128 8.99 44.90 25.14
CA ASP A 1128 10.13 44.35 24.42
C ASP A 1128 9.84 42.93 23.92
N GLU A 1129 9.28 42.04 24.75
CA GLU A 1129 8.83 40.70 24.31
C GLU A 1129 7.81 40.79 23.16
N LYS A 1130 6.82 41.71 23.26
CA LYS A 1130 5.80 41.86 22.21
C LYS A 1130 6.37 42.38 20.89
N ALA A 1131 7.35 43.29 20.96
CA ALA A 1131 8.05 43.81 19.78
C ALA A 1131 8.99 42.77 19.16
N GLU A 1132 9.79 42.07 19.96
CA GLU A 1132 10.74 41.04 19.52
C GLU A 1132 10.01 39.85 18.89
N TRP A 1133 8.98 39.34 19.56
CA TRP A 1133 8.27 38.11 19.17
C TRP A 1133 7.24 38.34 18.07
N ARG A 1134 7.01 39.61 17.69
CA ARG A 1134 5.92 40.06 16.80
C ARG A 1134 4.58 39.50 17.29
N TRP A 1135 4.20 39.93 18.50
CA TRP A 1135 2.99 39.46 19.15
C TRP A 1135 1.75 40.00 18.44
N ASP A 1136 1.03 39.10 17.78
CA ASP A 1136 -0.18 39.34 17.00
C ASP A 1136 -1.15 38.13 17.13
N PRO A 1137 -2.41 38.22 16.67
CA PRO A 1137 -3.38 37.11 16.73
C PRO A 1137 -2.91 35.80 16.06
N LEU A 1138 -2.07 35.87 15.02
CA LEU A 1138 -1.56 34.71 14.28
C LEU A 1138 -0.39 34.03 15.02
N THR A 1139 0.51 34.82 15.62
CA THR A 1139 1.55 34.35 16.53
C THR A 1139 0.93 33.67 17.74
N PHE A 1140 -0.18 34.19 18.27
CA PHE A 1140 -0.93 33.58 19.37
C PHE A 1140 -1.65 32.27 18.99
N GLU A 1141 -2.33 32.19 17.84
CA GLU A 1141 -2.89 30.91 17.35
C GLU A 1141 -1.80 29.86 17.24
N HIS A 1142 -0.69 30.20 16.57
CA HIS A 1142 0.41 29.27 16.35
C HIS A 1142 1.02 28.82 17.69
N ALA A 1143 1.19 29.73 18.66
CA ALA A 1143 1.65 29.41 20.01
C ALA A 1143 0.72 28.40 20.71
N LEU A 1144 -0.60 28.63 20.70
CA LEU A 1144 -1.58 27.68 21.22
C LEU A 1144 -1.54 26.34 20.45
N CYS A 1145 -1.43 26.38 19.13
CA CYS A 1145 -1.30 25.20 18.28
C CYS A 1145 -0.06 24.36 18.63
N LYS A 1146 1.08 24.99 18.93
CA LYS A 1146 2.27 24.29 19.46
C LYS A 1146 2.07 23.80 20.90
N TYR A 1147 1.45 24.60 21.78
CA TYR A 1147 1.15 24.20 23.15
C TYR A 1147 0.30 22.91 23.19
N SER A 1148 -0.65 22.79 22.25
CA SER A 1148 -1.46 21.57 22.07
C SER A 1148 -0.65 20.29 21.80
N LYS A 1149 0.58 20.42 21.28
CA LYS A 1149 1.55 19.33 21.12
C LYS A 1149 2.38 19.16 22.40
N CYS A 1150 3.02 20.24 22.87
CA CYS A 1150 4.07 20.20 23.90
C CYS A 1150 3.56 20.06 25.35
N ILE A 1151 2.32 20.47 25.67
CA ILE A 1151 1.73 20.49 27.03
C ILE A 1151 1.97 19.20 27.83
N HIS A 1152 1.95 18.03 27.20
CA HIS A 1152 2.13 16.75 27.88
C HIS A 1152 3.54 16.57 28.50
N LEU A 1153 4.56 17.22 27.93
CA LEU A 1153 5.92 17.28 28.47
C LEU A 1153 6.03 18.33 29.57
N PHE A 1154 5.52 19.54 29.34
CA PHE A 1154 5.58 20.63 30.32
C PHE A 1154 4.85 20.27 31.63
N VAL A 1155 3.64 19.69 31.54
CA VAL A 1155 2.88 19.21 32.72
C VAL A 1155 3.65 18.19 33.55
N HIS A 1156 4.44 17.34 32.89
CA HIS A 1156 5.28 16.33 33.55
C HIS A 1156 6.53 16.95 34.17
N SER A 1157 7.31 17.71 33.40
CA SER A 1157 8.62 18.22 33.79
C SER A 1157 8.57 19.28 34.89
N TYR A 1158 7.55 20.15 34.88
CA TYR A 1158 7.44 21.27 35.81
C TYR A 1158 6.47 21.01 36.98
N GLN A 1159 6.05 19.76 37.17
CA GLN A 1159 5.10 19.34 38.21
C GLN A 1159 3.81 20.19 38.27
N TRP A 1160 3.32 20.69 37.12
CA TRP A 1160 2.04 21.44 37.03
C TRP A 1160 0.82 20.64 37.52
N CYS A 1161 1.01 19.35 37.83
CA CYS A 1161 0.07 18.48 38.53
C CYS A 1161 -0.25 18.90 39.99
N ALA A 1162 0.34 19.98 40.51
CA ALA A 1162 0.18 20.42 41.90
C ALA A 1162 -1.02 21.36 42.18
N CYS A 1163 -1.63 21.98 41.16
CA CYS A 1163 -2.71 22.96 41.31
C CYS A 1163 -4.10 22.42 40.91
N ASP A 1164 -5.19 22.96 41.46
CA ASP A 1164 -6.45 22.22 41.74
C ASP A 1164 -7.19 21.50 40.61
N LEU A 1165 -6.93 21.77 39.33
CA LEU A 1165 -7.34 20.89 38.20
C LEU A 1165 -6.88 19.42 38.39
N CYS A 1166 -5.90 19.18 39.26
CA CYS A 1166 -5.40 17.86 39.62
C CYS A 1166 -5.88 17.34 40.98
N ALA A 1167 -6.47 18.20 41.83
CA ALA A 1167 -7.24 17.78 43.01
C ALA A 1167 -8.67 17.35 42.60
N LEU A 1168 -9.20 17.95 41.52
CA LEU A 1168 -10.41 17.48 40.86
C LEU A 1168 -10.19 16.05 40.30
N PRO A 1169 -11.12 15.08 40.51
CA PRO A 1169 -10.97 13.67 40.07
C PRO A 1169 -10.94 13.41 38.54
N LYS A 1170 -10.71 14.44 37.72
CA LYS A 1170 -10.99 14.46 36.27
C LYS A 1170 -9.83 15.02 35.42
N CYS A 1171 -8.60 15.03 35.92
CA CYS A 1171 -7.47 15.52 35.12
C CYS A 1171 -7.25 14.65 33.87
N ASN A 1172 -7.49 15.21 32.68
CA ASN A 1172 -7.19 14.59 31.38
C ASN A 1172 -5.68 14.44 31.09
N CYS A 1173 -4.82 14.75 32.06
CA CYS A 1173 -3.42 14.40 32.03
C CYS A 1173 -3.25 12.86 32.08
N ARG A 1174 -2.60 12.28 31.06
CA ARG A 1174 -2.40 10.83 30.86
C ARG A 1174 -1.77 10.09 32.06
N VAL A 1175 -1.14 10.83 32.98
CA VAL A 1175 -0.57 10.37 34.26
C VAL A 1175 -1.65 10.09 35.30
N CYS A 1176 -2.61 10.98 35.52
CA CYS A 1176 -3.66 10.80 36.53
C CYS A 1176 -4.63 9.69 36.16
N TYR A 1177 -4.97 9.55 34.88
CA TYR A 1177 -5.76 8.42 34.37
C TYR A 1177 -5.12 7.05 34.67
N LYS A 1178 -3.78 6.96 34.72
CA LYS A 1178 -3.07 5.75 35.17
C LYS A 1178 -3.06 5.60 36.70
N ARG A 1179 -3.02 6.70 37.47
CA ARG A 1179 -3.04 6.67 38.95
C ARG A 1179 -4.41 6.39 39.57
N THR A 1180 -5.52 6.63 38.86
CA THR A 1180 -6.88 6.36 39.37
C THR A 1180 -7.36 4.93 39.12
N SER A 1181 -6.56 4.09 38.48
CA SER A 1181 -6.78 2.64 38.47
C SER A 1181 -6.44 2.06 39.85
N PRO A 1182 -7.38 1.43 40.59
CA PRO A 1182 -7.12 0.96 41.94
C PRO A 1182 -6.14 -0.22 41.95
N PRO A 1183 -5.13 -0.24 42.84
CA PRO A 1183 -4.27 -1.40 43.03
C PRO A 1183 -5.06 -2.58 43.62
N ASP A 1184 -4.72 -3.77 43.15
CA ASP A 1184 -5.35 -5.07 43.36
C ASP A 1184 -6.26 -5.26 44.59
N ALA A 1185 -7.58 -5.36 44.34
CA ALA A 1185 -8.56 -5.84 45.31
C ALA A 1185 -8.51 -7.38 45.52
N ARG A 1186 -7.29 -7.96 45.59
CA ARG A 1186 -7.04 -9.41 45.67
C ARG A 1186 -5.80 -9.81 46.49
N ASP A 1187 -5.64 -9.25 47.69
CA ASP A 1187 -5.14 -10.06 48.82
C ASP A 1187 -5.43 -9.41 50.19
N ASP A 1188 -6.58 -9.75 50.78
CA ASP A 1188 -6.79 -9.60 52.23
C ASP A 1188 -7.71 -10.71 52.78
N ARG A 1189 -7.13 -11.90 52.96
CA ARG A 1189 -7.75 -13.03 53.67
C ARG A 1189 -6.79 -13.70 54.66
N SER A 1190 -5.92 -12.92 55.31
CA SER A 1190 -4.94 -13.44 56.28
C SER A 1190 -4.77 -12.62 57.56
N ALA A 1191 -5.49 -11.50 57.76
CA ALA A 1191 -5.41 -10.68 58.97
C ALA A 1191 -6.56 -10.98 59.98
N GLY A 1192 -6.63 -12.20 60.54
CA GLY A 1192 -7.85 -12.64 61.24
C GLY A 1192 -7.75 -13.72 62.32
N ARG A 1193 -6.62 -13.89 63.03
CA ARG A 1193 -6.57 -14.77 64.22
C ARG A 1193 -5.48 -14.39 65.24
N THR A 1194 -5.91 -14.03 66.45
CA THR A 1194 -5.06 -13.86 67.64
C THR A 1194 -4.69 -15.22 68.27
N PRO A 1195 -3.60 -15.31 69.05
CA PRO A 1195 -2.94 -16.58 69.33
C PRO A 1195 -3.58 -17.40 70.46
N ARG A 1196 -3.58 -18.73 70.31
CA ARG A 1196 -3.71 -19.69 71.44
C ARG A 1196 -2.57 -20.71 71.42
N LYS A 1197 -2.16 -21.10 72.63
CA LYS A 1197 -0.96 -21.90 72.93
C LYS A 1197 -1.10 -23.39 72.52
N PRO A 1198 0.02 -24.11 72.29
CA PRO A 1198 0.01 -25.45 71.71
C PRO A 1198 -0.31 -26.56 72.72
N LYS A 1199 -0.74 -27.72 72.21
CA LYS A 1199 -0.54 -29.03 72.85
C LYS A 1199 -0.68 -30.19 71.85
N THR A 1200 0.35 -31.05 71.84
CA THR A 1200 0.36 -32.52 71.64
C THR A 1200 -0.67 -33.23 70.72
N GLN A 1201 -0.14 -34.12 69.86
CA GLN A 1201 -0.52 -35.54 69.64
C GLN A 1201 -2.00 -35.97 69.87
N THR A 1202 -2.60 -36.86 69.06
CA THR A 1202 -2.07 -38.19 68.70
C THR A 1202 -2.86 -38.83 67.53
N GLN A 1203 -2.21 -39.73 66.78
CA GLN A 1203 -2.74 -40.91 66.04
C GLN A 1203 -4.03 -40.86 65.18
N SER A 1204 -3.83 -41.33 63.94
CA SER A 1204 -4.70 -42.09 63.00
C SER A 1204 -5.42 -43.32 63.63
N PRO A 1205 -6.28 -44.13 62.96
CA PRO A 1205 -6.42 -44.29 61.49
C PRO A 1205 -7.82 -44.63 60.88
N SER A 1206 -7.87 -44.76 59.54
CA SER A 1206 -8.73 -45.70 58.76
C SER A 1206 -10.27 -45.44 58.72
N THR A 1207 -11.10 -46.03 57.83
CA THR A 1207 -10.89 -46.99 56.73
C THR A 1207 -11.90 -46.80 55.57
N ARG A 1208 -11.48 -47.14 54.34
CA ARG A 1208 -12.21 -47.85 53.23
C ARG A 1208 -13.75 -47.71 52.99
N GLN A 1209 -14.06 -47.58 51.69
CA GLN A 1209 -15.13 -48.28 50.92
C GLN A 1209 -16.61 -47.93 51.19
N ALA A 1210 -17.58 -48.21 50.30
CA ALA A 1210 -17.63 -48.31 48.83
C ALA A 1210 -19.10 -48.54 48.38
N ARG A 1211 -19.39 -48.47 47.06
CA ARG A 1211 -20.66 -48.84 46.40
C ARG A 1211 -21.87 -47.95 46.75
N ALA A 1212 -23.03 -48.05 46.08
CA ALA A 1212 -23.40 -48.26 44.67
C ALA A 1212 -24.94 -48.15 44.55
N ALA A 1213 -25.48 -48.27 43.33
CA ALA A 1213 -26.92 -48.23 42.97
C ALA A 1213 -27.58 -46.84 43.16
N ASP A 1214 -28.16 -46.22 42.13
CA ASP A 1214 -29.21 -46.66 41.20
C ASP A 1214 -30.63 -46.62 41.82
N LYS A 1215 -31.46 -45.73 41.26
CA LYS A 1215 -32.92 -45.86 41.19
C LYS A 1215 -33.52 -44.87 40.18
N SER A 1216 -34.69 -45.20 39.68
CA SER A 1216 -35.25 -44.69 38.44
C SER A 1216 -36.65 -44.06 38.59
N THR A 1217 -37.23 -43.64 37.45
CA THR A 1217 -38.67 -43.45 37.15
C THR A 1217 -39.46 -42.20 37.59
N ALA A 1218 -40.41 -41.85 36.70
CA ALA A 1218 -41.73 -41.22 36.95
C ALA A 1218 -41.90 -39.67 36.97
N ARG A 1219 -41.78 -39.06 35.78
CA ARG A 1219 -42.91 -38.44 35.03
C ARG A 1219 -44.12 -37.88 35.83
N LEU A 1220 -44.39 -36.57 35.74
CA LEU A 1220 -45.76 -36.02 35.78
C LEU A 1220 -45.88 -34.65 35.07
N VAL A 1221 -47.13 -34.23 34.78
CA VAL A 1221 -47.51 -33.10 33.91
C VAL A 1221 -48.31 -32.06 34.70
N ARG A 1222 -48.16 -30.76 34.37
CA ARG A 1222 -49.25 -29.75 34.57
C ARG A 1222 -49.16 -28.56 33.60
N LYS A 1223 -50.27 -27.82 33.50
CA LYS A 1223 -50.58 -26.79 32.48
C LYS A 1223 -50.64 -25.36 33.07
N PRO A 1224 -50.70 -24.29 32.24
CA PRO A 1224 -50.49 -22.90 32.68
C PRO A 1224 -51.76 -22.09 33.02
N THR A 1225 -51.53 -20.95 33.66
CA THR A 1225 -52.44 -19.82 33.97
C THR A 1225 -51.56 -18.55 34.13
N SER A 1226 -51.98 -17.32 33.84
CA SER A 1226 -53.25 -16.81 33.28
C SER A 1226 -53.12 -15.32 32.87
N GLN A 1227 -53.94 -14.90 31.90
CA GLN A 1227 -54.66 -13.60 31.79
C GLN A 1227 -54.06 -12.36 32.52
N SER A 1228 -53.96 -11.20 31.86
CA SER A 1228 -55.17 -10.41 31.53
C SER A 1228 -54.87 -9.15 30.70
N ALA A 1229 -55.93 -8.58 30.12
CA ALA A 1229 -55.98 -7.30 29.38
C ALA A 1229 -57.44 -6.79 29.38
N PRO A 1230 -57.78 -5.64 28.79
CA PRO A 1230 -57.13 -4.32 28.84
C PRO A 1230 -58.11 -3.27 29.46
N LYS A 1231 -57.76 -1.97 29.49
CA LYS A 1231 -58.78 -0.90 29.59
C LYS A 1231 -58.33 0.43 28.99
N GLN A 1232 -59.28 1.13 28.38
CA GLN A 1232 -59.12 2.38 27.62
C GLN A 1232 -59.31 3.62 28.51
N ARG A 1233 -58.84 4.79 28.08
CA ARG A 1233 -59.73 5.97 27.95
C ARG A 1233 -59.19 7.12 27.09
N SER A 1234 -60.16 7.79 26.44
CA SER A 1234 -60.14 9.11 25.80
C SER A 1234 -59.66 10.25 26.73
N ALA A 1235 -59.34 11.48 26.29
CA ALA A 1235 -60.00 12.28 25.24
C ALA A 1235 -59.13 13.47 24.71
N ALA A 1236 -59.67 14.24 23.77
CA ALA A 1236 -59.06 15.42 23.15
C ALA A 1236 -59.40 16.74 23.88
N THR A 1237 -58.78 17.88 23.46
CA THR A 1237 -59.47 19.13 23.01
C THR A 1237 -58.45 20.17 22.48
N ALA A 1238 -58.90 21.05 21.58
CA ALA A 1238 -58.10 21.91 20.69
C ALA A 1238 -57.80 23.36 21.15
N ALA A 1239 -56.82 24.01 20.50
CA ALA A 1239 -56.78 25.46 20.20
C ALA A 1239 -55.72 25.79 19.11
N LEU A 1240 -55.73 26.90 18.36
CA LEU A 1240 -56.77 27.49 17.47
C LEU A 1240 -56.22 28.70 16.67
N LYS A 1241 -56.43 28.75 15.33
CA LYS A 1241 -56.47 29.94 14.44
C LYS A 1241 -55.24 30.88 14.28
N ARG A 1242 -54.72 30.99 13.04
CA ARG A 1242 -54.89 32.13 12.08
C ARG A 1242 -54.09 31.82 10.77
N SER A 1243 -54.72 31.55 9.62
CA SER A 1243 -55.39 32.45 8.65
C SER A 1243 -54.50 33.02 7.51
N SER A 1244 -54.31 32.20 6.45
CA SER A 1244 -54.59 32.43 5.01
C SER A 1244 -54.82 33.86 4.44
N PRO A 1245 -54.73 34.08 3.09
CA PRO A 1245 -53.86 33.50 2.03
C PRO A 1245 -53.43 34.56 0.95
N ARG A 1246 -53.09 34.12 -0.29
CA ARG A 1246 -52.78 34.85 -1.57
C ARG A 1246 -51.28 35.14 -1.81
N LYS A 1247 -50.73 35.21 -3.04
CA LYS A 1247 -51.14 34.93 -4.46
C LYS A 1247 -49.79 34.67 -5.22
N ALA A 1248 -49.59 33.66 -6.07
CA ALA A 1248 -50.17 33.34 -7.39
C ALA A 1248 -49.55 34.07 -8.62
N ALA A 1249 -49.02 33.25 -9.55
CA ALA A 1249 -48.76 33.46 -10.99
C ALA A 1249 -47.52 34.26 -11.49
N GLY A 1250 -46.99 33.82 -12.64
CA GLY A 1250 -45.93 34.46 -13.43
C GLY A 1250 -44.58 33.69 -13.46
N ALA A 1251 -43.90 33.40 -14.58
CA ALA A 1251 -44.25 32.89 -15.93
C ALA A 1251 -43.09 33.23 -16.92
N SER A 1252 -42.43 32.21 -17.48
CA SER A 1252 -41.63 32.19 -18.73
C SER A 1252 -40.61 33.31 -19.08
N LYS A 1253 -39.36 32.89 -19.38
CA LYS A 1253 -38.45 33.28 -20.51
C LYS A 1253 -36.98 33.08 -20.07
N SER A 1254 -36.14 32.23 -20.68
CA SER A 1254 -35.68 32.07 -22.08
C SER A 1254 -34.46 32.93 -22.44
N ASN A 1255 -33.38 32.27 -22.86
CA ASN A 1255 -32.18 32.78 -23.56
C ASN A 1255 -31.27 33.76 -22.79
N LYS A 1256 -30.14 33.24 -22.33
CA LYS A 1256 -28.92 33.28 -23.16
C LYS A 1256 -28.07 32.04 -22.96
#